data_AF-A0A381V6W0-F1
#
_entry.id   AF-A0A381V6W0-F1
#
_cell.length_a   1.000
_cell.length_b   1.000
_cell.length_c   1.000
_cell.angle_alpha   90.00
_cell.angle_beta   90.00
_cell.angle_gamma   90.00
#
_symmetry.space_group_name_H-M   'P 1'
#
loop_
_entity.id
_entity.type
_entity.pdbx_description
1 polymer ?
#
loop_
_entity_poly.entity_id
_entity_poly.type
_entity_poly.pdbx_seq_one_letter_code
_entity_poly.pdbx_strand_id
1 'polypeptide(L)'
;MKIFLFFIPFVLYSHNLMHPEDPKERDHNSLGFGVSGDLVVSDGVYYLGQTGSSLNNGSIYIYRDNALGVMDQEVLIAPIEEELGFDFGYAIDVKEDLMIIGAPHRANSSGRAFLYQKDGNSQWTLIKSIIPGSEIWTMDFGSEVAIGDDVILIGDRDASNEQGMVYTLYKNSITKEWIDGDPIYYGSINEDGFFGHTISVNKHRALIGSRDGNVAIEYQYNANTHSWNEQHVFKPYNYQSKGRFGYAVKLTGDYAVIGSPGYDQIGYIEIHKFSDGKWEKVKTISNPDDEKESYFGASIAIDGKTVAVGNYNGEKSFIYYTDDFQTFTLKQTLESPWNGTGKFGRAMDLEGNQLLIGATYGQLAFSFIKDGMGVWNQGSSMSSAKRVNSITGQKISCEGGYADKYSCKGLDLYAFIAPDDMGGTELNDIWGWTDPLTGKEIALVGLREGTAFVDVTDPENPFVLGQLPTHTRSSTWRDIKVYKNHAYIVSDNANSHGVQVFDLTNLRGVTEFTTFSETNHYSTVGDVHNIHINEATGFAYAVGIGSAPNSELRCGGGSHMIDLSDPANPTFAGCFAHEGTGRSGTGYTHDIQVVVYNGPDEQYKGREIAFSSNETALSIADLTDKSNLKIISKYDGSNFGYVHQGWLTDDQKYFIVNDELNESRGYDDNQTTIIFDVSDLDNPKLLTIYNSGLNTIDHNNYTRGNILFQSNYTAGLRILSIANIKNPMEIAFFDTYPSGDRVAFNGSWSNYPYFESGTIVVTSIEEGLYVLKINEEVDLAIDDNKTIPDNFDLKQNYPNPFNPITQIQYELPKAGVISLTLYNMLGIEVMRLDHGFKSAGIHRISLNGSHLSSGIYFYQLRTEGYVRTRKMSLIK
;
A
#
# COMPACT_ATOMS: atom_id res chain seq x y z
N MET A 1 40.27 39.61 -27.09
CA MET A 1 39.17 40.58 -27.21
C MET A 1 38.00 39.87 -27.90
N LYS A 2 36.96 39.56 -27.12
CA LYS A 2 35.58 39.10 -27.43
C LYS A 2 35.40 37.84 -28.30
N ILE A 3 35.27 36.72 -27.60
CA ILE A 3 34.56 35.50 -28.02
C ILE A 3 33.06 35.79 -27.95
N PHE A 4 32.34 35.60 -29.05
CA PHE A 4 30.88 35.64 -29.09
C PHE A 4 30.35 34.29 -28.60
N LEU A 5 29.83 34.25 -27.37
CA LEU A 5 28.96 33.17 -26.90
C LEU A 5 27.56 33.40 -27.46
N PHE A 6 27.11 32.47 -28.30
CA PHE A 6 25.69 32.34 -28.63
C PHE A 6 24.96 31.84 -27.39
N PHE A 7 24.21 32.72 -26.73
CA PHE A 7 23.16 32.32 -25.81
C PHE A 7 22.02 31.75 -26.65
N ILE A 8 21.93 30.42 -26.72
CA ILE A 8 20.70 29.74 -27.13
C ILE A 8 19.76 29.86 -25.93
N PRO A 9 18.61 30.55 -26.05
CA PRO A 9 17.62 30.51 -24.99
C PRO A 9 17.11 29.07 -24.93
N PHE A 10 17.45 28.37 -23.86
CA PHE A 10 16.69 27.20 -23.43
C PHE A 10 15.27 27.70 -23.16
N VAL A 11 14.39 27.58 -24.15
CA VAL A 11 12.96 27.45 -23.90
C VAL A 11 12.83 26.09 -23.25
N LEU A 12 13.01 26.05 -21.93
CA LEU A 12 12.50 24.98 -21.10
C LEU A 12 10.99 25.02 -21.32
N TYR A 13 10.49 24.13 -22.17
CA TYR A 13 9.12 23.67 -22.03
C TYR A 13 9.08 23.07 -20.62
N SER A 14 8.56 23.87 -19.67
CA SER A 14 8.19 23.39 -18.35
C SER A 14 7.03 22.41 -18.55
N HIS A 15 7.36 21.16 -18.86
CA HIS A 15 6.49 20.08 -18.44
C HIS A 15 6.35 20.21 -16.92
N ASN A 16 5.10 20.12 -16.45
CA ASN A 16 4.71 20.18 -15.06
C ASN A 16 5.65 19.30 -14.23
N LEU A 17 6.64 19.91 -13.57
CA LEU A 17 7.48 19.27 -12.57
C LEU A 17 6.81 19.52 -11.22
N MET A 18 5.74 18.79 -10.94
CA MET A 18 5.46 18.38 -9.56
C MET A 18 6.13 17.02 -9.41
N HIS A 19 7.21 17.00 -8.62
CA HIS A 19 8.01 15.86 -8.13
C HIS A 19 8.42 14.71 -9.09
N PRO A 20 9.72 14.37 -9.18
CA PRO A 20 10.19 13.21 -9.95
C PRO A 20 9.69 11.83 -9.48
N GLU A 21 9.01 11.75 -8.32
CA GLU A 21 8.40 10.54 -7.74
C GLU A 21 7.08 10.89 -7.03
N ASP A 22 6.19 11.63 -7.69
CA ASP A 22 4.88 11.99 -7.14
C ASP A 22 4.05 10.72 -6.84
N PRO A 23 3.48 10.52 -5.63
CA PRO A 23 2.49 9.48 -5.37
C PRO A 23 1.35 9.50 -6.39
N LYS A 24 1.09 10.69 -6.97
CA LYS A 24 0.07 10.95 -8.00
C LYS A 24 0.31 10.27 -9.35
N GLU A 25 1.56 9.90 -9.66
CA GLU A 25 1.90 9.16 -10.88
C GLU A 25 1.95 7.64 -10.68
N ARG A 26 1.74 7.13 -9.45
CA ARG A 26 1.47 5.70 -9.28
C ARG A 26 0.11 5.40 -9.90
N ASP A 27 0.11 4.50 -10.87
CA ASP A 27 -1.10 3.74 -11.18
C ASP A 27 -1.39 2.92 -9.91
N HIS A 28 -2.25 3.44 -9.04
CA HIS A 28 -2.87 2.71 -7.94
C HIS A 28 -3.74 1.61 -8.58
N ASN A 29 -3.06 0.60 -9.10
CA ASN A 29 -3.60 -0.71 -9.34
C ASN A 29 -3.16 -1.53 -8.13
N SER A 30 -3.91 -1.32 -7.03
CA SER A 30 -4.17 -2.30 -5.98
C SER A 30 -3.14 -3.43 -5.91
N LEU A 31 -2.03 -3.17 -5.21
CA LEU A 31 -1.35 -4.30 -4.60
C LEU A 31 -2.21 -4.86 -3.46
N GLY A 32 -3.30 -4.22 -3.00
CA GLY A 32 -4.10 -4.66 -1.87
C GLY A 32 -5.22 -5.67 -2.07
N PHE A 33 -5.63 -6.02 -3.29
CA PHE A 33 -6.67 -7.05 -3.49
C PHE A 33 -6.32 -8.03 -4.57
N GLY A 34 -5.99 -9.26 -4.16
CA GLY A 34 -6.38 -10.47 -4.88
C GLY A 34 -6.11 -10.49 -6.38
N VAL A 35 -5.05 -9.79 -6.79
CA VAL A 35 -4.57 -9.74 -8.15
C VAL A 35 -4.30 -11.18 -8.55
N SER A 36 -4.68 -11.59 -9.77
CA SER A 36 -4.26 -12.90 -10.25
C SER A 36 -2.74 -12.90 -10.22
N GLY A 37 -2.15 -13.65 -9.28
CA GLY A 37 -0.70 -13.72 -9.07
C GLY A 37 -0.09 -14.42 -10.27
N ASP A 38 0.21 -15.69 -10.08
CA ASP A 38 0.61 -16.55 -11.19
C ASP A 38 -0.54 -17.45 -11.64
N LEU A 39 -0.38 -18.05 -12.81
CA LEU A 39 -1.35 -18.98 -13.37
C LEU A 39 -0.63 -20.14 -14.06
N VAL A 40 -1.19 -21.34 -13.91
CA VAL A 40 -0.60 -22.56 -14.46
C VAL A 40 -1.69 -23.41 -15.06
N VAL A 41 -1.40 -24.05 -16.20
CA VAL A 41 -2.20 -25.14 -16.75
C VAL A 41 -1.39 -26.43 -16.68
N SER A 42 -1.94 -27.45 -16.02
CA SER A 42 -1.28 -28.75 -15.92
C SER A 42 -2.30 -29.89 -15.85
N ASP A 43 -2.12 -30.90 -16.71
CA ASP A 43 -3.01 -32.05 -16.87
C ASP A 43 -4.49 -31.65 -17.11
N GLY A 44 -4.73 -30.53 -17.79
CA GLY A 44 -6.07 -29.98 -18.02
C GLY A 44 -6.74 -29.37 -16.78
N VAL A 45 -5.96 -29.08 -15.73
CA VAL A 45 -6.39 -28.35 -14.53
C VAL A 45 -5.81 -26.94 -14.59
N TYR A 46 -6.62 -25.93 -14.25
CA TYR A 46 -6.20 -24.54 -14.20
C TYR A 46 -5.99 -24.09 -12.76
N TYR A 47 -4.82 -23.53 -12.49
CA TYR A 47 -4.43 -23.00 -11.19
C TYR A 47 -4.33 -21.49 -11.30
N LEU A 48 -5.06 -20.76 -10.46
CA LEU A 48 -5.04 -19.32 -10.40
C LEU A 48 -4.60 -18.88 -9.00
N GLY A 49 -3.48 -18.20 -8.91
CA GLY A 49 -3.05 -17.54 -7.69
C GLY A 49 -3.87 -16.30 -7.41
N GLN A 50 -4.30 -16.12 -6.17
CA GLN A 50 -4.82 -14.87 -5.65
C GLN A 50 -3.80 -14.37 -4.63
N THR A 51 -3.09 -13.28 -4.94
CA THR A 51 -2.21 -12.67 -3.94
C THR A 51 -3.01 -12.26 -2.69
N GLY A 52 -2.34 -12.15 -1.56
CA GLY A 52 -2.97 -11.80 -0.30
C GLY A 52 -3.41 -10.35 -0.24
N SER A 53 -3.87 -9.95 0.93
CA SER A 53 -4.06 -8.55 1.29
C SER A 53 -3.51 -8.32 2.70
N SER A 54 -3.65 -7.11 3.23
CA SER A 54 -3.40 -6.91 4.67
C SER A 54 -4.32 -7.78 5.55
N LEU A 55 -5.45 -8.25 5.01
CA LEU A 55 -6.51 -8.95 5.72
C LEU A 55 -6.48 -10.48 5.54
N ASN A 56 -5.66 -11.01 4.63
CA ASN A 56 -5.53 -12.45 4.36
C ASN A 56 -4.19 -12.80 3.67
N ASN A 57 -3.78 -14.07 3.71
CA ASN A 57 -2.49 -14.52 3.18
C ASN A 57 -2.49 -14.98 1.72
N GLY A 58 -3.54 -14.77 0.94
CA GLY A 58 -3.65 -15.27 -0.43
C GLY A 58 -4.18 -16.71 -0.53
N SER A 59 -4.43 -17.16 -1.77
CA SER A 59 -5.08 -18.44 -2.09
C SER A 59 -4.64 -18.97 -3.45
N ILE A 60 -4.85 -20.28 -3.69
CA ILE A 60 -4.92 -20.84 -5.03
C ILE A 60 -6.34 -21.29 -5.32
N TYR A 61 -6.89 -20.88 -6.46
CA TYR A 61 -8.12 -21.41 -7.01
C TYR A 61 -7.77 -22.47 -8.05
N ILE A 62 -8.33 -23.66 -7.88
CA ILE A 62 -8.08 -24.81 -8.74
C ILE A 62 -9.38 -25.12 -9.46
N TYR A 63 -9.36 -25.02 -10.78
CA TYR A 63 -10.52 -25.27 -11.63
C TYR A 63 -10.33 -26.52 -12.48
N ARG A 64 -11.37 -27.37 -12.51
CA ARG A 64 -11.39 -28.63 -13.27
C ARG A 64 -12.67 -28.73 -14.09
N ASP A 65 -12.58 -29.14 -15.34
CA ASP A 65 -13.77 -29.47 -16.13
C ASP A 65 -14.46 -30.72 -15.54
N ASN A 66 -15.75 -30.61 -15.24
CA ASN A 66 -16.57 -31.75 -14.85
C ASN A 66 -17.25 -32.41 -16.05
N ALA A 67 -17.85 -33.58 -15.84
CA ALA A 67 -18.50 -34.37 -16.89
C ALA A 67 -19.68 -33.67 -17.60
N LEU A 68 -20.15 -32.54 -17.06
CA LEU A 68 -21.23 -31.71 -17.62
C LEU A 68 -20.70 -30.48 -18.37
N GLY A 69 -19.38 -30.28 -18.45
CA GLY A 69 -18.76 -29.10 -19.06
C GLY A 69 -18.87 -27.84 -18.19
N VAL A 70 -19.03 -28.00 -16.88
CA VAL A 70 -18.99 -26.92 -15.89
C VAL A 70 -17.67 -27.03 -15.12
N MET A 71 -17.09 -25.90 -14.73
CA MET A 71 -15.84 -25.87 -13.96
C MET A 71 -16.14 -26.11 -12.48
N ASP A 72 -15.66 -27.24 -11.94
CA ASP A 72 -15.59 -27.45 -10.49
C ASP A 72 -14.46 -26.59 -9.92
N GLN A 73 -14.72 -25.94 -8.78
CA GLN A 73 -13.76 -25.04 -8.12
C GLN A 73 -13.38 -25.59 -6.74
N GLU A 74 -12.08 -25.67 -6.50
CA GLU A 74 -11.46 -25.93 -5.20
C GLU A 74 -10.58 -24.74 -4.81
N VAL A 75 -10.45 -24.46 -3.51
CA VAL A 75 -9.60 -23.38 -3.00
C VAL A 75 -8.59 -23.93 -2.01
N LEU A 76 -7.30 -23.71 -2.29
CA LEU A 76 -6.21 -24.00 -1.37
C LEU A 76 -5.85 -22.72 -0.60
N ILE A 77 -5.95 -22.78 0.72
CA ILE A 77 -5.66 -21.68 1.63
C ILE A 77 -4.19 -21.74 2.06
N ALA A 78 -3.54 -20.58 2.19
CA ALA A 78 -2.21 -20.48 2.76
C ALA A 78 -2.13 -21.19 4.12
N PRO A 79 -1.18 -22.10 4.36
CA PRO A 79 -1.04 -22.82 5.63
C PRO A 79 -0.30 -21.96 6.67
N ILE A 80 -0.81 -20.75 6.89
CA ILE A 80 -0.26 -19.72 7.80
C ILE A 80 -1.43 -19.16 8.62
N GLU A 81 -1.48 -19.47 9.90
CA GLU A 81 -2.61 -19.09 10.78
C GLU A 81 -2.31 -17.88 11.67
N GLU A 82 -1.06 -17.67 12.08
CA GLU A 82 -0.69 -16.70 13.13
C GLU A 82 -0.13 -15.37 12.60
N GLU A 83 0.08 -15.25 11.28
CA GLU A 83 0.68 -14.08 10.63
C GLU A 83 -0.14 -13.71 9.40
N LEU A 84 -0.25 -12.41 9.09
CA LEU A 84 -0.91 -11.90 7.88
C LEU A 84 0.11 -11.18 6.97
N GLY A 85 -0.29 -10.89 5.73
CA GLY A 85 0.54 -10.11 4.80
C GLY A 85 1.41 -10.94 3.85
N PHE A 86 1.20 -12.25 3.79
CA PHE A 86 1.80 -13.08 2.74
C PHE A 86 0.99 -13.03 1.45
N ASP A 87 1.66 -13.12 0.32
CA ASP A 87 1.07 -13.23 -1.01
C ASP A 87 1.12 -14.68 -1.50
N PHE A 88 0.50 -15.61 -0.77
CA PHE A 88 0.43 -17.01 -1.18
C PHE A 88 -0.28 -17.15 -2.52
N GLY A 89 0.42 -17.71 -3.51
CA GLY A 89 -0.03 -17.76 -4.90
C GLY A 89 0.52 -16.66 -5.78
N TYR A 90 1.47 -15.86 -5.28
CA TYR A 90 2.22 -14.90 -6.08
C TYR A 90 2.95 -15.57 -7.25
N ALA A 91 3.56 -16.73 -7.00
CA ALA A 91 4.24 -17.57 -8.00
C ALA A 91 3.81 -19.03 -7.82
N ILE A 92 3.60 -19.76 -8.91
CA ILE A 92 3.13 -21.15 -8.89
C ILE A 92 3.85 -21.93 -9.98
N ASP A 93 4.33 -23.12 -9.65
CA ASP A 93 4.71 -24.08 -10.69
C ASP A 93 4.19 -25.47 -10.31
N VAL A 94 3.68 -26.19 -11.31
CA VAL A 94 3.05 -27.51 -11.16
C VAL A 94 3.68 -28.46 -12.15
N LYS A 95 4.17 -29.58 -11.64
CA LYS A 95 4.76 -30.63 -12.45
C LYS A 95 4.36 -32.00 -11.93
N GLU A 96 3.62 -32.73 -12.76
CA GLU A 96 3.11 -34.08 -12.45
C GLU A 96 2.30 -34.09 -11.13
N ASP A 97 2.90 -34.61 -10.06
CA ASP A 97 2.32 -34.73 -8.74
C ASP A 97 2.89 -33.70 -7.74
N LEU A 98 3.73 -32.77 -8.16
CA LEU A 98 4.31 -31.73 -7.32
C LEU A 98 3.79 -30.33 -7.68
N MET A 99 3.62 -29.49 -6.66
CA MET A 99 3.29 -28.08 -6.81
C MET A 99 4.10 -27.27 -5.80
N ILE A 100 4.74 -26.21 -6.26
CA ILE A 100 5.44 -25.23 -5.44
C ILE A 100 4.69 -23.91 -5.54
N ILE A 101 4.47 -23.28 -4.39
CA ILE A 101 3.77 -22.00 -4.29
C ILE A 101 4.67 -21.01 -3.56
N GLY A 102 4.96 -19.90 -4.21
CA GLY A 102 5.64 -18.75 -3.64
C GLY A 102 4.69 -17.85 -2.84
N ALA A 103 5.19 -17.28 -1.75
CA ALA A 103 4.47 -16.38 -0.88
C ALA A 103 5.41 -15.29 -0.31
N PRO A 104 5.78 -14.28 -1.11
CA PRO A 104 6.41 -13.07 -0.61
C PRO A 104 5.59 -12.44 0.51
N HIS A 105 6.22 -11.62 1.34
CA HIS A 105 5.58 -10.89 2.43
C HIS A 105 5.55 -9.38 2.13
N ARG A 106 4.52 -8.69 2.63
CA ARG A 106 4.27 -7.27 2.30
C ARG A 106 4.99 -6.27 3.19
N ALA A 107 5.36 -6.68 4.41
CA ALA A 107 5.98 -5.79 5.38
C ALA A 107 7.25 -6.42 5.96
N ASN A 108 7.17 -6.95 7.18
CA ASN A 108 8.36 -7.05 8.04
C ASN A 108 8.99 -8.45 8.16
N SER A 109 8.37 -9.47 7.56
CA SER A 109 8.87 -10.86 7.58
C SER A 109 9.53 -11.23 6.26
N SER A 110 10.50 -12.15 6.29
CA SER A 110 10.98 -12.80 5.07
C SER A 110 9.85 -13.60 4.42
N GLY A 111 9.83 -13.63 3.08
CA GLY A 111 8.86 -14.41 2.32
C GLY A 111 9.03 -15.93 2.52
N ARG A 112 8.09 -16.71 1.98
CA ARG A 112 8.03 -18.19 2.15
C ARG A 112 7.74 -18.88 0.82
N ALA A 113 7.99 -20.19 0.78
CA ALA A 113 7.48 -21.06 -0.27
C ALA A 113 6.91 -22.36 0.32
N PHE A 114 5.96 -22.98 -0.38
CA PHE A 114 5.23 -24.15 0.11
C PHE A 114 5.18 -25.24 -0.95
N LEU A 115 5.69 -26.41 -0.59
CA LEU A 115 5.75 -27.57 -1.47
C LEU A 115 4.62 -28.55 -1.13
N TYR A 116 3.81 -28.84 -2.14
CA TYR A 116 2.68 -29.76 -2.08
C TYR A 116 2.92 -30.99 -2.95
N GLN A 117 2.31 -32.10 -2.56
CA GLN A 117 2.30 -33.37 -3.26
C GLN A 117 0.85 -33.83 -3.49
N LYS A 118 0.51 -34.15 -4.74
CA LYS A 118 -0.77 -34.70 -5.19
C LYS A 118 -0.81 -36.19 -4.88
N ASP A 119 -1.84 -36.64 -4.19
CA ASP A 119 -2.05 -38.06 -3.91
C ASP A 119 -2.78 -38.79 -5.06
N GLY A 120 -3.00 -40.09 -4.91
CA GLY A 120 -3.72 -40.91 -5.90
C GLY A 120 -5.21 -40.57 -6.07
N ASN A 121 -5.78 -39.70 -5.22
CA ASN A 121 -7.15 -39.18 -5.30
C ASN A 121 -7.18 -37.73 -5.82
N SER A 122 -6.07 -37.24 -6.38
CA SER A 122 -5.93 -35.85 -6.87
C SER A 122 -6.06 -34.78 -5.78
N GLN A 123 -5.76 -35.12 -4.53
CA GLN A 123 -5.76 -34.18 -3.40
C GLN A 123 -4.35 -33.68 -3.11
N TRP A 124 -4.20 -32.37 -2.92
CA TRP A 124 -2.92 -31.75 -2.59
C TRP A 124 -2.65 -31.81 -1.09
N THR A 125 -1.48 -32.29 -0.69
CA THR A 125 -1.01 -32.31 0.70
C THR A 125 0.28 -31.52 0.84
N LEU A 126 0.36 -30.63 1.83
CA LEU A 126 1.58 -29.89 2.15
C LEU A 126 2.65 -30.86 2.67
N ILE A 127 3.81 -30.90 2.03
CA ILE A 127 4.94 -31.75 2.43
C ILE A 127 6.14 -30.98 2.99
N LYS A 128 6.32 -29.70 2.64
CA LYS A 128 7.38 -28.85 3.21
C LYS A 128 6.98 -27.36 3.15
N SER A 129 7.13 -26.67 4.28
CA SER A 129 7.17 -25.20 4.33
C SER A 129 8.63 -24.76 4.30
N ILE A 130 8.97 -23.87 3.37
CA ILE A 130 10.33 -23.41 3.10
C ILE A 130 10.42 -21.98 3.62
N ILE A 131 11.15 -21.82 4.72
CA ILE A 131 11.41 -20.53 5.37
C ILE A 131 12.93 -20.33 5.35
N PRO A 132 13.45 -19.29 4.68
CA PRO A 132 14.88 -19.06 4.61
C PRO A 132 15.45 -18.73 6.00
N GLY A 133 16.54 -19.39 6.39
CA GLY A 133 17.14 -19.22 7.73
C GLY A 133 18.20 -18.12 7.88
N SER A 134 18.35 -17.22 6.89
CA SER A 134 19.43 -16.21 6.84
C SER A 134 18.86 -14.81 6.62
N GLU A 135 19.49 -13.79 7.23
CA GLU A 135 19.14 -12.36 7.10
C GLU A 135 19.36 -11.79 5.68
N ILE A 136 20.01 -12.53 4.79
CA ILE A 136 20.20 -12.12 3.38
C ILE A 136 18.92 -12.26 2.55
N TRP A 137 17.96 -13.08 3.00
CA TRP A 137 16.69 -13.31 2.34
C TRP A 137 15.65 -12.33 2.86
N THR A 138 14.93 -11.74 1.94
CA THR A 138 14.08 -10.58 2.19
C THR A 138 12.61 -10.98 2.22
N MET A 139 11.75 -9.98 2.33
CA MET A 139 10.32 -10.14 2.17
C MET A 139 9.93 -10.66 0.76
N ASP A 140 10.78 -10.48 -0.25
CA ASP A 140 10.51 -10.92 -1.64
C ASP A 140 10.75 -12.42 -1.89
N PHE A 141 11.29 -13.17 -0.91
CA PHE A 141 11.50 -14.61 -1.07
C PHE A 141 10.21 -15.35 -1.47
N GLY A 142 10.28 -16.12 -2.56
CA GLY A 142 9.10 -16.75 -3.14
C GLY A 142 8.47 -15.95 -4.28
N SER A 143 9.11 -14.89 -4.75
CA SER A 143 8.62 -14.06 -5.86
C SER A 143 8.56 -14.79 -7.21
N GLU A 144 9.29 -15.89 -7.33
CA GLU A 144 9.36 -16.74 -8.51
C GLU A 144 9.65 -18.17 -8.03
N VAL A 145 9.04 -19.17 -8.65
CA VAL A 145 9.26 -20.58 -8.30
C VAL A 145 9.33 -21.43 -9.56
N ALA A 146 10.17 -22.48 -9.55
CA ALA A 146 10.25 -23.42 -10.66
C ALA A 146 10.65 -24.83 -10.21
N ILE A 147 10.06 -25.86 -10.83
CA ILE A 147 10.24 -27.27 -10.54
C ILE A 147 10.99 -27.97 -11.69
N GLY A 148 12.14 -28.56 -11.36
CA GLY A 148 12.90 -29.47 -12.21
C GLY A 148 12.51 -30.94 -12.00
N ASP A 149 13.36 -31.88 -12.40
CA ASP A 149 13.10 -33.32 -12.14
C ASP A 149 13.34 -33.68 -10.67
N ASP A 150 14.45 -33.19 -10.11
CA ASP A 150 14.93 -33.42 -8.75
C ASP A 150 15.48 -32.15 -8.11
N VAL A 151 15.12 -30.98 -8.66
CA VAL A 151 15.52 -29.66 -8.17
C VAL A 151 14.32 -28.72 -8.09
N ILE A 152 14.34 -27.77 -7.15
CA ILE A 152 13.40 -26.65 -7.08
C ILE A 152 14.21 -25.37 -6.93
N LEU A 153 13.78 -24.33 -7.62
CA LEU A 153 14.38 -23.00 -7.57
C LEU A 153 13.35 -21.99 -7.07
N ILE A 154 13.78 -21.05 -6.22
CA ILE A 154 12.93 -20.02 -5.62
C ILE A 154 13.67 -18.67 -5.69
N GLY A 155 13.06 -17.67 -6.31
CA GLY A 155 13.63 -16.33 -6.43
C GLY A 155 13.41 -15.44 -5.20
N ASP A 156 14.36 -14.55 -4.97
CA ASP A 156 14.28 -13.38 -4.08
C ASP A 156 15.02 -12.24 -4.78
N ARG A 157 14.27 -11.29 -5.34
CA ARG A 157 14.82 -10.25 -6.22
C ARG A 157 15.50 -9.13 -5.42
N ASP A 158 15.10 -8.96 -4.17
CA ASP A 158 15.57 -7.89 -3.30
C ASP A 158 16.78 -8.33 -2.44
N ALA A 159 17.09 -9.63 -2.42
CA ALA A 159 18.26 -10.18 -1.77
C ALA A 159 19.57 -9.51 -2.22
N SER A 160 20.50 -9.35 -1.27
CA SER A 160 21.81 -8.71 -1.47
C SER A 160 21.74 -7.29 -2.04
N ASN A 161 20.90 -6.43 -1.45
CA ASN A 161 20.66 -5.05 -1.89
C ASN A 161 20.16 -4.99 -3.35
N GLU A 162 19.05 -5.67 -3.64
CA GLU A 162 18.36 -5.62 -4.94
C GLU A 162 19.17 -6.19 -6.13
N GLN A 163 20.31 -6.83 -5.85
CA GLN A 163 21.04 -7.60 -6.86
C GLN A 163 20.26 -8.86 -7.26
N GLY A 164 19.55 -9.47 -6.32
CA GLY A 164 18.72 -10.65 -6.49
C GLY A 164 19.49 -11.97 -6.41
N MET A 165 18.82 -13.00 -5.86
CA MET A 165 19.37 -14.33 -5.62
C MET A 165 18.31 -15.42 -5.86
N VAL A 166 18.77 -16.65 -6.10
CA VAL A 166 17.90 -17.82 -6.25
C VAL A 166 18.28 -18.88 -5.22
N TYR A 167 17.33 -19.21 -4.36
CA TYR A 167 17.42 -20.32 -3.42
C TYR A 167 17.17 -21.65 -4.13
N THR A 168 17.87 -22.70 -3.71
CA THR A 168 17.82 -24.00 -4.38
C THR A 168 17.51 -25.12 -3.41
N LEU A 169 16.75 -26.11 -3.89
CA LEU A 169 16.50 -27.38 -3.24
C LEU A 169 16.82 -28.51 -4.21
N TYR A 170 17.27 -29.64 -3.68
CA TYR A 170 17.41 -30.88 -4.44
C TYR A 170 16.80 -32.07 -3.71
N LYS A 171 16.32 -33.06 -4.47
CA LYS A 171 15.70 -34.27 -3.93
C LYS A 171 16.76 -35.31 -3.65
N ASN A 172 16.90 -35.71 -2.39
CA ASN A 172 17.82 -36.78 -2.01
C ASN A 172 17.41 -38.10 -2.69
N SER A 173 18.34 -38.70 -3.43
CA SER A 173 18.07 -39.90 -4.22
C SER A 173 17.68 -41.12 -3.36
N ILE A 174 18.12 -41.16 -2.10
CA ILE A 174 17.91 -42.26 -1.14
C ILE A 174 16.68 -41.99 -0.25
N THR A 175 16.68 -40.88 0.50
CA THR A 175 15.62 -40.58 1.47
C THR A 175 14.35 -40.03 0.81
N LYS A 176 14.46 -39.53 -0.44
CA LYS A 176 13.42 -38.81 -1.17
C LYS A 176 13.01 -37.47 -0.56
N GLU A 177 13.73 -37.02 0.45
CA GLU A 177 13.52 -35.72 1.09
C GLU A 177 14.12 -34.58 0.26
N TRP A 178 13.52 -33.39 0.37
CA TRP A 178 14.02 -32.17 -0.25
C TRP A 178 15.00 -31.45 0.67
N ILE A 179 16.24 -31.29 0.20
CA ILE A 179 17.37 -30.74 0.95
C ILE A 179 17.79 -29.41 0.33
N ASP A 180 18.13 -28.46 1.19
CA ASP A 180 18.61 -27.13 0.81
C ASP A 180 19.95 -27.25 0.08
N GLY A 181 20.06 -26.61 -1.08
CA GLY A 181 21.26 -26.54 -1.90
C GLY A 181 21.97 -25.19 -1.79
N ASP A 182 23.08 -25.05 -2.52
CA ASP A 182 23.78 -23.77 -2.59
C ASP A 182 22.96 -22.75 -3.39
N PRO A 183 22.82 -21.50 -2.91
CA PRO A 183 22.11 -20.46 -3.64
C PRO A 183 22.87 -20.03 -4.90
N ILE A 184 22.12 -19.58 -5.91
CA ILE A 184 22.65 -19.04 -7.16
C ILE A 184 22.60 -17.51 -7.09
N TYR A 185 23.70 -16.86 -7.43
CA TYR A 185 23.78 -15.42 -7.59
C TYR A 185 24.72 -15.09 -8.77
N TYR A 186 24.56 -13.91 -9.36
CA TYR A 186 25.41 -13.45 -10.45
C TYR A 186 26.32 -12.30 -9.99
N GLY A 187 27.58 -12.60 -9.69
CA GLY A 187 28.52 -11.62 -9.12
C GLY A 187 28.90 -10.45 -10.04
N SER A 188 28.45 -10.43 -11.29
CA SER A 188 28.65 -9.29 -12.21
C SER A 188 27.35 -8.52 -12.50
N ILE A 189 26.28 -8.78 -11.74
CA ILE A 189 25.05 -8.01 -11.82
C ILE A 189 25.29 -6.59 -11.27
N ASN A 190 24.61 -5.60 -11.84
CA ASN A 190 24.58 -4.24 -11.29
C ASN A 190 23.78 -4.19 -9.97
N GLU A 191 23.98 -3.09 -9.23
CA GLU A 191 23.04 -2.66 -8.19
C GLU A 191 21.65 -2.54 -8.83
N ASP A 192 20.63 -3.05 -8.14
CA ASP A 192 19.24 -3.10 -8.60
C ASP A 192 19.05 -3.97 -9.86
N GLY A 193 19.82 -5.05 -9.97
CA GLY A 193 19.73 -6.00 -11.07
C GLY A 193 18.47 -6.87 -11.06
N PHE A 194 17.95 -7.18 -9.86
CA PHE A 194 16.83 -8.07 -9.60
C PHE A 194 16.97 -9.42 -10.32
N PHE A 195 18.12 -10.07 -10.16
CA PHE A 195 18.38 -11.41 -10.68
C PHE A 195 17.47 -12.44 -9.99
N GLY A 196 16.98 -13.45 -10.74
CA GLY A 196 15.95 -14.36 -10.23
C GLY A 196 14.52 -13.86 -10.48
N HIS A 197 14.35 -12.81 -11.28
CA HIS A 197 13.04 -12.24 -11.61
C HIS A 197 12.11 -13.21 -12.34
N THR A 198 12.68 -14.08 -13.19
CA THR A 198 11.98 -15.15 -13.89
C THR A 198 12.91 -16.36 -13.99
N ILE A 199 12.35 -17.56 -13.84
CA ILE A 199 13.11 -18.80 -13.83
C ILE A 199 12.39 -19.81 -14.73
N SER A 200 13.13 -20.46 -15.62
CA SER A 200 12.63 -21.60 -16.39
C SER A 200 13.55 -22.79 -16.23
N VAL A 201 13.00 -23.92 -15.82
CA VAL A 201 13.76 -25.16 -15.62
C VAL A 201 13.35 -26.21 -16.65
N ASN A 202 14.34 -26.81 -17.31
CA ASN A 202 14.17 -27.97 -18.16
C ASN A 202 15.10 -29.08 -17.67
N LYS A 203 14.56 -30.06 -16.95
CA LYS A 203 15.31 -31.16 -16.31
C LYS A 203 16.37 -30.61 -15.33
N HIS A 204 17.65 -30.70 -15.70
CA HIS A 204 18.81 -30.22 -14.93
C HIS A 204 19.41 -28.91 -15.45
N ARG A 205 18.72 -28.21 -16.36
CA ARG A 205 19.14 -26.90 -16.88
C ARG A 205 18.15 -25.84 -16.40
N ALA A 206 18.68 -24.71 -15.95
CA ALA A 206 17.89 -23.56 -15.56
C ALA A 206 18.31 -22.35 -16.39
N LEU A 207 17.35 -21.56 -16.85
CA LEU A 207 17.55 -20.25 -17.42
C LEU A 207 16.96 -19.23 -16.45
N ILE A 208 17.79 -18.31 -15.96
CA ILE A 208 17.42 -17.34 -14.93
C ILE A 208 17.59 -15.93 -15.51
N GLY A 209 16.51 -15.16 -15.47
CA GLY A 209 16.45 -13.79 -15.96
C GLY A 209 16.69 -12.74 -14.87
N SER A 210 16.94 -11.50 -15.30
CA SER A 210 17.02 -10.32 -14.45
C SER A 210 16.09 -9.24 -14.97
N ARG A 211 15.47 -8.46 -14.06
CA ARG A 211 14.51 -7.41 -14.44
C ARG A 211 15.22 -6.24 -15.10
N ASP A 212 16.18 -5.65 -14.39
CA ASP A 212 16.86 -4.42 -14.80
C ASP A 212 18.37 -4.65 -15.05
N GLY A 213 18.86 -5.89 -14.86
CA GLY A 213 20.23 -6.26 -15.18
C GLY A 213 20.55 -6.45 -16.66
N ASN A 214 19.53 -6.51 -17.53
CA ASN A 214 19.68 -6.74 -18.98
C ASN A 214 20.49 -8.00 -19.32
N VAL A 215 20.24 -9.08 -18.58
CA VAL A 215 20.93 -10.37 -18.70
C VAL A 215 19.98 -11.54 -18.40
N ALA A 216 20.18 -12.65 -19.10
CA ALA A 216 19.68 -13.97 -18.71
C ALA A 216 20.84 -14.97 -18.68
N ILE A 217 20.82 -15.94 -17.78
CA ILE A 217 21.95 -16.84 -17.55
C ILE A 217 21.48 -18.29 -17.48
N GLU A 218 22.15 -19.15 -18.24
CA GLU A 218 21.95 -20.60 -18.17
C GLU A 218 22.86 -21.21 -17.11
N TYR A 219 22.29 -22.05 -16.25
CA TYR A 219 22.99 -22.89 -15.30
C TYR A 219 22.69 -24.36 -15.55
N GLN A 220 23.70 -25.21 -15.30
CA GLN A 220 23.60 -26.65 -15.34
C GLN A 220 23.78 -27.22 -13.92
N TYR A 221 22.78 -27.98 -13.47
CA TYR A 221 22.84 -28.70 -12.20
C TYR A 221 23.75 -29.93 -12.31
N ASN A 222 24.60 -30.13 -11.31
CA ASN A 222 25.43 -31.32 -11.14
C ASN A 222 24.92 -32.16 -9.97
N ALA A 223 24.20 -33.23 -10.27
CA ALA A 223 23.62 -34.14 -9.27
C ALA A 223 24.66 -34.85 -8.37
N ASN A 224 25.95 -34.89 -8.73
CA ASN A 224 26.97 -35.51 -7.90
C ASN A 224 27.47 -34.57 -6.79
N THR A 225 27.59 -33.29 -7.11
CA THR A 225 28.05 -32.25 -6.17
C THR A 225 26.91 -31.46 -5.56
N HIS A 226 25.69 -31.66 -6.07
CA HIS A 226 24.49 -30.88 -5.76
C HIS A 226 24.69 -29.37 -5.96
N SER A 227 25.48 -28.98 -6.96
CA SER A 227 25.84 -27.59 -7.24
C SER A 227 25.39 -27.16 -8.64
N TRP A 228 25.23 -25.85 -8.83
CA TRP A 228 24.89 -25.23 -10.11
C TRP A 228 26.11 -24.59 -10.76
N ASN A 229 26.33 -24.86 -12.04
CA ASN A 229 27.44 -24.31 -12.80
C ASN A 229 26.93 -23.38 -13.90
N GLU A 230 27.39 -22.12 -13.91
CA GLU A 230 27.13 -21.18 -15.00
C GLU A 230 27.65 -21.75 -16.33
N GLN A 231 26.79 -21.80 -17.35
CA GLN A 231 27.12 -22.29 -18.69
C GLN A 231 27.19 -21.17 -19.72
N HIS A 232 26.23 -20.25 -19.69
CA HIS A 232 26.14 -19.20 -20.69
C HIS A 232 25.46 -17.94 -20.16
N VAL A 233 25.97 -16.78 -20.54
CA VAL A 233 25.41 -15.47 -20.20
C VAL A 233 24.87 -14.82 -21.48
N PHE A 234 23.55 -14.74 -21.59
CA PHE A 234 22.85 -14.05 -22.67
C PHE A 234 22.81 -12.55 -22.39
N LYS A 235 23.17 -11.76 -23.40
CA LYS A 235 23.08 -10.30 -23.37
C LYS A 235 22.31 -9.81 -24.60
N PRO A 236 21.58 -8.69 -24.51
CA PRO A 236 20.85 -8.16 -25.65
C PRO A 236 21.83 -7.79 -26.77
N TYR A 237 21.47 -8.11 -28.02
CA TYR A 237 22.23 -7.64 -29.17
C TYR A 237 22.13 -6.12 -29.34
N ASN A 238 20.98 -5.56 -28.98
CA ASN A 238 20.73 -4.12 -28.97
C ASN A 238 20.50 -3.69 -27.51
N TYR A 239 21.55 -3.19 -26.87
CA TYR A 239 21.47 -2.77 -25.48
C TYR A 239 20.73 -1.44 -25.30
N GLN A 240 19.83 -1.40 -24.32
CA GLN A 240 19.22 -0.19 -23.78
C GLN A 240 19.14 -0.37 -22.26
N SER A 241 19.48 0.67 -21.49
CA SER A 241 19.50 0.58 -20.02
C SER A 241 18.18 0.12 -19.44
N LYS A 242 17.06 0.68 -19.92
CA LYS A 242 15.70 0.27 -19.55
C LYS A 242 15.11 -0.78 -20.50
N GLY A 243 15.94 -1.51 -21.24
CA GLY A 243 15.50 -2.54 -22.19
C GLY A 243 14.89 -3.76 -21.50
N ARG A 244 15.32 -4.05 -20.28
CA ARG A 244 14.85 -5.18 -19.44
C ARG A 244 15.03 -6.54 -20.11
N PHE A 245 16.17 -6.74 -20.77
CA PHE A 245 16.48 -8.03 -21.38
C PHE A 245 16.63 -9.11 -20.29
N GLY A 246 15.88 -10.20 -20.39
CA GLY A 246 15.81 -11.21 -19.33
C GLY A 246 14.58 -11.08 -18.42
N TYR A 247 13.65 -10.16 -18.72
CA TYR A 247 12.42 -10.00 -17.93
C TYR A 247 11.53 -11.25 -17.94
N ALA A 248 11.41 -11.92 -19.08
CA ALA A 248 10.69 -13.18 -19.22
C ALA A 248 11.62 -14.19 -19.91
N VAL A 249 11.72 -15.41 -19.38
CA VAL A 249 12.56 -16.46 -19.96
C VAL A 249 11.80 -17.79 -20.05
N LYS A 250 12.02 -18.53 -21.13
CA LYS A 250 11.55 -19.92 -21.25
C LYS A 250 12.62 -20.79 -21.91
N LEU A 251 12.82 -21.98 -21.36
CA LEU A 251 13.78 -22.98 -21.84
C LEU A 251 13.06 -24.25 -22.29
N THR A 252 13.16 -24.60 -23.57
CA THR A 252 12.54 -25.82 -24.13
C THR A 252 13.51 -26.59 -25.02
N GLY A 253 13.95 -27.76 -24.55
CA GLY A 253 14.94 -28.57 -25.25
C GLY A 253 16.22 -27.79 -25.55
N ASP A 254 16.51 -27.60 -26.84
CA ASP A 254 17.68 -26.85 -27.31
C ASP A 254 17.40 -25.37 -27.57
N TYR A 255 16.27 -24.82 -27.12
CA TYR A 255 15.86 -23.45 -27.39
C TYR A 255 15.66 -22.64 -26.11
N ALA A 256 16.10 -21.39 -26.16
CA ALA A 256 15.87 -20.38 -25.12
C ALA A 256 15.14 -19.18 -25.75
N VAL A 257 14.07 -18.73 -25.10
CA VAL A 257 13.32 -17.53 -25.49
C VAL A 257 13.46 -16.50 -24.38
N ILE A 258 13.85 -15.27 -24.73
CA ILE A 258 14.17 -14.20 -23.77
C ILE A 258 13.45 -12.92 -24.18
N GLY A 259 12.67 -12.34 -23.26
CA GLY A 259 11.95 -11.09 -23.44
C GLY A 259 12.78 -9.85 -23.06
N SER A 260 12.52 -8.74 -23.76
CA SER A 260 13.06 -7.40 -23.49
C SER A 260 11.95 -6.35 -23.60
N PRO A 261 10.93 -6.37 -22.72
CA PRO A 261 9.71 -5.57 -22.88
C PRO A 261 9.93 -4.06 -22.81
N GLY A 262 10.98 -3.59 -22.13
CA GLY A 262 11.25 -2.16 -21.98
C GLY A 262 11.95 -1.53 -23.19
N TYR A 263 12.41 -2.32 -24.16
CA TYR A 263 13.15 -1.81 -25.31
C TYR A 263 12.29 -0.90 -26.19
N ASP A 264 12.77 0.31 -26.46
CA ASP A 264 12.06 1.40 -27.14
C ASP A 264 10.65 1.69 -26.57
N GLN A 265 10.38 1.26 -25.33
CA GLN A 265 9.04 1.21 -24.72
C GLN A 265 8.03 0.33 -25.48
N ILE A 266 8.45 -0.46 -26.46
CA ILE A 266 7.58 -1.32 -27.28
C ILE A 266 7.78 -2.79 -26.91
N GLY A 267 9.04 -3.22 -26.86
CA GLY A 267 9.43 -4.58 -26.48
C GLY A 267 9.64 -5.54 -27.64
N TYR A 268 10.44 -6.58 -27.39
CA TYR A 268 10.70 -7.70 -28.30
C TYR A 268 11.03 -8.98 -27.53
N ILE A 269 11.03 -10.12 -28.24
CA ILE A 269 11.62 -11.38 -27.76
C ILE A 269 12.77 -11.81 -28.67
N GLU A 270 13.79 -12.44 -28.09
CA GLU A 270 14.88 -13.13 -28.78
C GLU A 270 14.78 -14.63 -28.58
N ILE A 271 15.07 -15.37 -29.65
CA ILE A 271 15.07 -16.82 -29.67
C ILE A 271 16.48 -17.28 -30.01
N HIS A 272 17.01 -18.13 -29.15
CA HIS A 272 18.35 -18.69 -29.23
C HIS A 272 18.25 -20.21 -29.36
N LYS A 273 19.16 -20.80 -30.13
CA LYS A 273 19.27 -22.25 -30.30
C LYS A 273 20.64 -22.71 -29.82
N PHE A 274 20.65 -23.78 -29.04
CA PHE A 274 21.86 -24.49 -28.66
C PHE A 274 22.20 -25.51 -29.76
N SER A 275 23.34 -25.32 -30.41
CA SER A 275 23.86 -26.25 -31.41
C SER A 275 25.38 -26.23 -31.43
N ASP A 276 25.99 -27.41 -31.57
CA ASP A 276 27.45 -27.57 -31.61
C ASP A 276 28.16 -26.98 -30.38
N GLY A 277 27.55 -27.12 -29.20
CA GLY A 277 28.12 -26.70 -27.92
C GLY A 277 28.08 -25.18 -27.66
N LYS A 278 27.34 -24.42 -28.46
CA LYS A 278 27.17 -22.97 -28.30
C LYS A 278 25.73 -22.53 -28.53
N TRP A 279 25.37 -21.42 -27.92
CA TRP A 279 24.14 -20.72 -28.19
C TRP A 279 24.30 -19.75 -29.37
N GLU A 280 23.33 -19.74 -30.27
CA GLU A 280 23.24 -18.78 -31.36
C GLU A 280 21.85 -18.17 -31.42
N LYS A 281 21.77 -16.84 -31.56
CA LYS A 281 20.50 -16.17 -31.83
C LYS A 281 20.01 -16.56 -33.22
N VAL A 282 18.80 -17.13 -33.27
CA VAL A 282 18.13 -17.51 -34.52
C VAL A 282 17.11 -16.46 -34.97
N LYS A 283 16.41 -15.79 -34.04
CA LYS A 283 15.36 -14.84 -34.40
C LYS A 283 15.15 -13.76 -33.33
N THR A 284 14.76 -12.58 -33.78
CA THR A 284 14.13 -11.54 -32.97
C THR A 284 12.71 -11.33 -33.49
N ILE A 285 11.73 -11.25 -32.59
CA ILE A 285 10.33 -10.96 -32.89
C ILE A 285 9.93 -9.70 -32.13
N SER A 286 9.52 -8.67 -32.85
CA SER A 286 9.05 -7.39 -32.29
C SER A 286 7.52 -7.38 -32.18
N ASN A 287 6.98 -6.46 -31.37
CA ASN A 287 5.54 -6.22 -31.31
C ASN A 287 4.97 -5.95 -32.72
N PRO A 288 3.95 -6.69 -33.18
CA PRO A 288 3.35 -6.47 -34.50
C PRO A 288 2.56 -5.16 -34.63
N ASP A 289 2.10 -4.58 -33.51
CA ASP A 289 1.23 -3.40 -33.50
C ASP A 289 2.02 -2.06 -33.37
N ASP A 290 3.35 -2.11 -33.14
CA ASP A 290 4.25 -0.94 -32.96
C ASP A 290 3.74 0.09 -31.93
N GLU A 291 3.07 -0.40 -30.87
CA GLU A 291 2.47 0.42 -29.82
C GLU A 291 3.50 0.74 -28.72
N LYS A 292 3.69 2.02 -28.40
CA LYS A 292 4.52 2.44 -27.27
C LYS A 292 3.85 2.13 -25.95
N GLU A 293 4.69 1.89 -24.94
CA GLU A 293 4.32 1.49 -23.58
C GLU A 293 3.49 0.20 -23.53
N SER A 294 3.53 -0.61 -24.58
CA SER A 294 2.79 -1.86 -24.69
C SER A 294 3.50 -3.01 -23.95
N TYR A 295 4.84 -2.93 -23.87
CA TYR A 295 5.73 -3.86 -23.16
C TYR A 295 5.59 -5.32 -23.63
N PHE A 296 5.60 -5.51 -24.95
CA PHE A 296 5.57 -6.82 -25.60
C PHE A 296 6.75 -7.70 -25.17
N GLY A 297 6.47 -8.96 -24.83
CA GLY A 297 7.49 -9.90 -24.35
C GLY A 297 7.72 -9.86 -22.84
N ALA A 298 6.83 -9.20 -22.08
CA ALA A 298 6.83 -9.24 -20.61
C ALA A 298 6.36 -10.60 -20.05
N SER A 299 5.65 -11.38 -20.84
CA SER A 299 5.23 -12.75 -20.51
C SER A 299 5.33 -13.62 -21.77
N ILE A 300 5.76 -14.86 -21.58
CA ILE A 300 6.06 -15.80 -22.65
C ILE A 300 5.62 -17.18 -22.20
N ALA A 301 4.81 -17.86 -22.99
CA ALA A 301 4.50 -19.28 -22.81
C ALA A 301 4.89 -20.06 -24.08
N ILE A 302 5.43 -21.26 -23.91
CA ILE A 302 5.91 -22.07 -25.02
C ILE A 302 5.67 -23.55 -24.75
N ASP A 303 5.04 -24.21 -25.72
CA ASP A 303 4.95 -25.66 -25.75
C ASP A 303 5.08 -26.17 -27.19
N GLY A 304 5.95 -27.17 -27.35
CA GLY A 304 6.34 -27.73 -28.63
C GLY A 304 6.70 -26.66 -29.66
N LYS A 305 5.78 -26.40 -30.58
CA LYS A 305 5.94 -25.53 -31.75
C LYS A 305 5.18 -24.20 -31.65
N THR A 306 4.50 -23.97 -30.53
CA THR A 306 3.65 -22.79 -30.32
C THR A 306 4.30 -21.88 -29.29
N VAL A 307 4.37 -20.59 -29.59
CA VAL A 307 4.86 -19.55 -28.68
C VAL A 307 3.76 -18.51 -28.51
N ALA A 308 3.32 -18.28 -27.28
CA ALA A 308 2.44 -17.18 -26.92
C ALA A 308 3.26 -16.06 -26.28
N VAL A 309 2.98 -14.81 -26.66
CA VAL A 309 3.69 -13.63 -26.16
C VAL A 309 2.68 -12.59 -25.73
N GLY A 310 2.78 -12.12 -24.49
CA GLY A 310 1.88 -11.12 -23.93
C GLY A 310 2.27 -9.71 -24.31
N ASN A 311 1.25 -8.86 -24.44
CA ASN A 311 1.36 -7.43 -24.60
C ASN A 311 0.79 -6.74 -23.35
N TYR A 312 1.66 -6.53 -22.37
CA TYR A 312 1.30 -6.26 -20.98
C TYR A 312 0.29 -5.12 -20.79
N ASN A 313 0.48 -3.99 -21.48
CA ASN A 313 -0.39 -2.83 -21.41
C ASN A 313 -1.36 -2.71 -22.59
N GLY A 314 -1.15 -3.51 -23.65
CA GLY A 314 -2.00 -3.49 -24.84
C GLY A 314 -3.23 -4.40 -24.76
N GLU A 315 -3.47 -5.07 -23.63
CA GLU A 315 -4.62 -5.96 -23.38
C GLU A 315 -4.76 -7.07 -24.46
N LYS A 316 -3.61 -7.58 -24.92
CA LYS A 316 -3.50 -8.51 -26.05
C LYS A 316 -2.47 -9.60 -25.80
N SER A 317 -2.62 -10.72 -26.49
CA SER A 317 -1.62 -11.78 -26.58
C SER A 317 -1.47 -12.26 -28.02
N PHE A 318 -0.25 -12.58 -28.44
CA PHE A 318 0.09 -12.94 -29.81
C PHE A 318 0.57 -14.38 -29.89
N ILE A 319 -0.02 -15.18 -30.77
CA ILE A 319 0.28 -16.61 -30.93
C ILE A 319 1.09 -16.83 -32.20
N TYR A 320 2.34 -17.27 -32.01
CA TYR A 320 3.25 -17.64 -33.08
C TYR A 320 3.36 -19.15 -33.19
N TYR A 321 3.53 -19.64 -34.41
CA TYR A 321 3.84 -21.03 -34.70
C TYR A 321 5.15 -21.14 -35.47
N THR A 322 5.93 -22.17 -35.17
CA THR A 322 7.18 -22.48 -35.86
C THR A 322 7.27 -23.96 -36.22
N ASP A 323 7.86 -24.28 -37.37
CA ASP A 323 8.18 -25.67 -37.73
C ASP A 323 9.64 -26.06 -37.44
N ASP A 324 10.53 -25.08 -37.36
CA ASP A 324 11.99 -25.24 -37.35
C ASP A 324 12.72 -24.33 -36.32
N PHE A 325 11.97 -23.49 -35.60
CA PHE A 325 12.44 -22.39 -34.73
C PHE A 325 13.34 -21.36 -35.42
N GLN A 326 13.34 -21.30 -36.75
CA GLN A 326 13.98 -20.24 -37.54
C GLN A 326 12.92 -19.32 -38.15
N THR A 327 11.78 -19.89 -38.51
CA THR A 327 10.63 -19.19 -39.06
C THR A 327 9.49 -19.17 -38.07
N PHE A 328 8.96 -17.98 -37.79
CA PHE A 328 7.83 -17.79 -36.89
C PHE A 328 6.73 -17.06 -37.64
N THR A 329 5.54 -17.64 -37.65
CA THR A 329 4.36 -17.06 -38.28
C THR A 329 3.36 -16.68 -37.20
N LEU A 330 2.96 -15.41 -37.15
CA LEU A 330 1.82 -14.98 -36.33
C LEU A 330 0.56 -15.68 -36.85
N LYS A 331 -0.04 -16.53 -36.02
CA LYS A 331 -1.25 -17.28 -36.35
C LYS A 331 -2.51 -16.58 -35.88
N GLN A 332 -2.46 -15.95 -34.70
CA GLN A 332 -3.62 -15.34 -34.08
C GLN A 332 -3.20 -14.23 -33.10
N THR A 333 -4.03 -13.20 -33.01
CA THR A 333 -4.01 -12.20 -31.93
C THR A 333 -5.25 -12.44 -31.07
N LEU A 334 -5.05 -12.53 -29.76
CA LEU A 334 -6.10 -12.69 -28.75
C LEU A 334 -6.26 -11.36 -28.04
N GLU A 335 -7.47 -10.81 -28.08
CA GLU A 335 -7.84 -9.61 -27.32
C GLU A 335 -8.55 -10.03 -26.02
N SER A 336 -8.50 -9.17 -25.00
CA SER A 336 -9.25 -9.39 -23.75
C SER A 336 -10.73 -9.64 -24.04
N PRO A 337 -11.30 -10.77 -23.56
CA PRO A 337 -12.75 -11.01 -23.64
C PRO A 337 -13.60 -10.11 -22.74
N TRP A 338 -12.96 -9.31 -21.87
CA TRP A 338 -13.61 -8.44 -20.90
C TRP A 338 -13.35 -6.97 -21.22
N ASN A 339 -14.41 -6.16 -21.15
CA ASN A 339 -14.38 -4.73 -21.48
C ASN A 339 -13.72 -3.85 -20.40
N GLY A 340 -13.28 -4.42 -19.28
CA GLY A 340 -12.52 -3.70 -18.25
C GLY A 340 -11.02 -3.72 -18.50
N THR A 341 -10.27 -2.88 -17.79
CA THR A 341 -8.81 -2.82 -17.85
C THR A 341 -8.22 -3.83 -16.86
N GLY A 342 -7.91 -5.03 -17.34
CA GLY A 342 -7.40 -6.11 -16.50
C GLY A 342 -5.91 -6.41 -16.67
N LYS A 343 -5.24 -5.75 -17.61
CA LYS A 343 -3.89 -6.07 -18.11
C LYS A 343 -3.82 -7.51 -18.62
N PHE A 344 -4.76 -7.86 -19.48
CA PHE A 344 -4.84 -9.14 -20.18
C PHE A 344 -3.53 -9.43 -20.94
N GLY A 345 -2.97 -10.62 -20.70
CA GLY A 345 -1.69 -11.02 -21.28
C GLY A 345 -0.50 -10.84 -20.35
N ARG A 346 -0.69 -10.31 -19.13
CA ARG A 346 0.39 -10.12 -18.16
C ARG A 346 0.95 -11.43 -17.59
N ALA A 347 0.09 -12.42 -17.38
CA ALA A 347 0.47 -13.77 -17.02
C ALA A 347 -0.12 -14.74 -18.05
N MET A 348 0.62 -15.80 -18.39
CA MET A 348 0.14 -16.82 -19.32
C MET A 348 0.90 -18.13 -19.15
N ASP A 349 0.20 -19.23 -19.41
CA ASP A 349 0.79 -20.56 -19.42
C ASP A 349 0.14 -21.44 -20.50
N LEU A 350 0.90 -22.38 -21.04
CA LEU A 350 0.54 -23.14 -22.24
C LEU A 350 0.95 -24.60 -22.08
N GLU A 351 -0.05 -25.50 -22.17
CA GLU A 351 0.16 -26.94 -22.18
C GLU A 351 -0.66 -27.57 -23.32
N GLY A 352 0.02 -28.11 -24.33
CA GLY A 352 -0.59 -28.79 -25.47
C GLY A 352 -1.54 -27.90 -26.26
N ASN A 353 -2.84 -28.15 -26.11
CA ASN A 353 -3.90 -27.41 -26.79
C ASN A 353 -4.64 -26.42 -25.87
N GLN A 354 -4.12 -26.17 -24.67
CA GLN A 354 -4.73 -25.30 -23.67
C GLN A 354 -3.80 -24.13 -23.34
N LEU A 355 -4.34 -22.92 -23.39
CA LEU A 355 -3.64 -21.69 -23.08
C LEU A 355 -4.46 -20.95 -22.03
N LEU A 356 -3.82 -20.56 -20.94
CA LEU A 356 -4.44 -19.74 -19.90
C LEU A 356 -3.83 -18.34 -19.99
N ILE A 357 -4.67 -17.31 -19.99
CA ILE A 357 -4.22 -15.91 -20.00
C ILE A 357 -4.91 -15.15 -18.88
N GLY A 358 -4.10 -14.51 -18.04
CA GLY A 358 -4.56 -13.70 -16.93
C GLY A 358 -4.90 -12.28 -17.35
N ALA A 359 -6.00 -11.78 -16.83
CA ALA A 359 -6.34 -10.36 -16.70
C ALA A 359 -6.14 -9.98 -15.22
N THR A 360 -4.85 -9.93 -14.86
CA THR A 360 -4.29 -9.74 -13.52
C THR A 360 -5.06 -8.77 -12.62
N TYR A 361 -5.28 -7.53 -13.06
CA TYR A 361 -6.00 -6.53 -12.25
C TYR A 361 -7.52 -6.66 -12.30
N GLY A 362 -8.05 -7.39 -13.28
CA GLY A 362 -9.46 -7.76 -13.29
C GLY A 362 -9.77 -8.93 -12.34
N GLN A 363 -8.76 -9.56 -11.75
CA GLN A 363 -8.89 -10.79 -10.95
C GLN A 363 -9.61 -11.91 -11.74
N LEU A 364 -9.30 -11.96 -13.04
CA LEU A 364 -9.89 -12.87 -14.01
C LEU A 364 -8.78 -13.61 -14.78
N ALA A 365 -9.09 -14.82 -15.24
CA ALA A 365 -8.32 -15.50 -16.26
C ALA A 365 -9.24 -16.14 -17.30
N PHE A 366 -8.73 -16.27 -18.52
CA PHE A 366 -9.46 -16.81 -19.65
C PHE A 366 -8.70 -18.00 -20.21
N SER A 367 -9.37 -19.14 -20.28
CA SER A 367 -8.85 -20.30 -21.00
C SER A 367 -9.10 -20.15 -22.50
N PHE A 368 -8.17 -20.65 -23.30
CA PHE A 368 -8.28 -20.76 -24.74
C PHE A 368 -7.91 -22.18 -25.15
N ILE A 369 -8.73 -22.78 -26.01
CA ILE A 369 -8.55 -24.15 -26.48
C ILE A 369 -8.29 -24.14 -27.97
N LYS A 370 -7.20 -24.78 -28.39
CA LYS A 370 -6.83 -24.96 -29.79
C LYS A 370 -7.65 -26.09 -30.41
N ASP A 371 -8.39 -25.77 -31.47
CA ASP A 371 -9.23 -26.73 -32.18
C ASP A 371 -8.42 -27.58 -33.19
N GLY A 372 -9.11 -28.54 -33.83
CA GLY A 372 -8.50 -29.42 -34.84
C GLY A 372 -8.03 -28.73 -36.12
N MET A 373 -8.41 -27.45 -36.34
CA MET A 373 -7.92 -26.61 -37.43
C MET A 373 -6.72 -25.74 -36.99
N GLY A 374 -6.37 -25.77 -35.71
CA GLY A 374 -5.26 -25.01 -35.13
C GLY A 374 -5.63 -23.58 -34.72
N VAL A 375 -6.92 -23.25 -34.63
CA VAL A 375 -7.44 -21.95 -34.18
C VAL A 375 -7.67 -21.98 -32.68
N TRP A 376 -7.29 -20.91 -31.97
CA TRP A 376 -7.53 -20.76 -30.54
C TRP A 376 -8.90 -20.15 -30.30
N ASN A 377 -9.77 -20.84 -29.56
CA ASN A 377 -11.11 -20.37 -29.22
C ASN A 377 -11.19 -20.12 -27.71
N GLN A 378 -11.84 -19.05 -27.28
CA GLN A 378 -12.07 -18.79 -25.87
C GLN A 378 -12.92 -19.93 -25.27
N GLY A 379 -12.44 -20.49 -24.16
CA GLY A 379 -13.16 -21.44 -23.31
C GLY A 379 -13.84 -20.73 -22.13
N SER A 380 -13.64 -21.27 -20.93
CA SER A 380 -14.17 -20.76 -19.67
C SER A 380 -13.42 -19.51 -19.18
N SER A 381 -14.16 -18.62 -18.50
CA SER A 381 -13.63 -17.53 -17.67
C SER A 381 -13.61 -17.96 -16.19
N MET A 382 -12.54 -17.64 -15.49
CA MET A 382 -12.31 -17.99 -14.08
C MET A 382 -12.00 -16.72 -13.28
N SER A 383 -12.29 -16.71 -11.98
CA SER A 383 -12.05 -15.55 -11.10
C SER A 383 -11.35 -15.91 -9.80
N SER A 384 -10.57 -14.97 -9.27
CA SER A 384 -9.91 -15.06 -7.97
C SER A 384 -10.44 -14.02 -6.97
N ALA A 385 -11.53 -13.30 -7.26
CA ALA A 385 -11.84 -12.04 -6.59
C ALA A 385 -12.23 -12.09 -5.09
N LYS A 386 -12.78 -13.21 -4.60
CA LYS A 386 -13.58 -13.17 -3.36
C LYS A 386 -12.90 -13.81 -2.15
N ARG A 387 -12.42 -12.99 -1.21
CA ARG A 387 -11.93 -13.45 0.11
C ARG A 387 -12.23 -12.54 1.29
N VAL A 388 -12.38 -11.23 1.07
CA VAL A 388 -12.72 -10.29 2.15
C VAL A 388 -14.22 -10.05 2.09
N ASN A 389 -14.92 -10.41 3.16
CA ASN A 389 -16.36 -10.20 3.30
C ASN A 389 -16.62 -9.14 4.36
N SER A 390 -17.69 -8.38 4.18
CA SER A 390 -18.20 -7.48 5.21
C SER A 390 -18.59 -8.23 6.49
N ILE A 391 -18.35 -7.59 7.63
CA ILE A 391 -18.71 -8.07 8.97
C ILE A 391 -19.82 -7.14 9.49
N THR A 392 -21.02 -7.67 9.69
CA THR A 392 -22.20 -6.96 10.23
C THR A 392 -22.99 -7.87 11.16
N GLY A 393 -23.84 -7.29 12.00
CA GLY A 393 -24.71 -7.99 12.95
C GLY A 393 -24.01 -8.53 14.20
N GLN A 394 -22.72 -8.23 14.37
CA GLN A 394 -21.95 -8.65 15.54
C GLN A 394 -20.85 -7.64 15.88
N LYS A 395 -20.95 -7.04 17.06
CA LYS A 395 -19.85 -6.34 17.71
C LYS A 395 -18.71 -7.30 18.10
N ILE A 396 -17.48 -6.92 17.81
CA ILE A 396 -16.24 -7.59 18.20
C ILE A 396 -15.47 -6.67 19.16
N SER A 397 -15.42 -7.06 20.43
CA SER A 397 -14.73 -6.28 21.45
C SER A 397 -13.21 -6.41 21.37
N CYS A 398 -12.50 -5.34 21.74
CA CYS A 398 -11.06 -5.34 21.85
C CYS A 398 -10.61 -5.98 23.16
N GLU A 399 -10.28 -7.27 23.12
CA GLU A 399 -9.89 -8.06 24.28
C GLU A 399 -8.49 -8.65 24.07
N GLY A 400 -7.64 -8.60 25.10
CA GLY A 400 -6.28 -9.13 25.00
C GLY A 400 -5.37 -8.42 23.98
N GLY A 401 -5.75 -7.20 23.54
CA GLY A 401 -5.04 -6.42 22.53
C GLY A 401 -5.50 -6.68 21.10
N TYR A 402 -6.58 -7.45 20.90
CA TYR A 402 -7.10 -7.78 19.57
C TYR A 402 -8.63 -7.70 19.50
N ALA A 403 -9.13 -7.28 18.34
CA ALA A 403 -10.52 -7.44 17.93
C ALA A 403 -10.48 -8.30 16.66
N ASP A 404 -10.82 -9.59 16.78
CA ASP A 404 -10.56 -10.59 15.73
C ASP A 404 -9.06 -10.60 15.34
N LYS A 405 -8.72 -10.28 14.08
CA LYS A 405 -7.34 -10.20 13.58
C LYS A 405 -6.69 -8.83 13.73
N TYR A 406 -7.43 -7.82 14.21
CA TYR A 406 -6.98 -6.44 14.28
C TYR A 406 -6.33 -6.15 15.63
N SER A 407 -5.09 -5.70 15.63
CA SER A 407 -4.45 -5.18 16.84
C SER A 407 -5.20 -3.94 17.31
N CYS A 408 -5.52 -3.85 18.59
CA CYS A 408 -6.30 -2.76 19.12
C CYS A 408 -6.00 -2.47 20.58
N LYS A 409 -6.39 -1.26 20.99
CA LYS A 409 -6.48 -0.86 22.39
C LYS A 409 -7.63 0.12 22.54
N GLY A 410 -8.62 -0.21 23.37
CA GLY A 410 -9.65 0.75 23.75
C GLY A 410 -10.71 1.04 22.68
N LEU A 411 -10.74 0.29 21.58
CA LEU A 411 -11.65 0.51 20.44
C LEU A 411 -12.28 -0.82 20.03
N ASP A 412 -13.61 -0.92 20.11
CA ASP A 412 -14.35 -2.09 19.66
C ASP A 412 -14.73 -1.94 18.17
N LEU A 413 -14.70 -3.05 17.42
CA LEU A 413 -15.15 -3.13 16.04
C LEU A 413 -16.64 -3.47 16.00
N TYR A 414 -17.46 -2.57 15.46
CA TYR A 414 -18.90 -2.79 15.33
C TYR A 414 -19.29 -3.38 13.98
N ALA A 415 -18.64 -2.91 12.92
CA ALA A 415 -18.82 -3.46 11.57
C ALA A 415 -17.60 -3.14 10.70
N PHE A 416 -17.45 -3.94 9.65
CA PHE A 416 -16.49 -3.72 8.58
C PHE A 416 -17.20 -3.91 7.24
N ILE A 417 -17.04 -2.98 6.31
CA ILE A 417 -17.65 -3.05 4.98
C ILE A 417 -16.58 -3.08 3.91
N ALA A 418 -16.57 -4.16 3.12
CA ALA A 418 -15.64 -4.34 2.03
C ALA A 418 -15.93 -3.37 0.87
N PRO A 419 -14.91 -2.93 0.09
CA PRO A 419 -15.09 -1.98 -1.01
C PRO A 419 -16.14 -2.43 -2.05
N ASP A 420 -16.12 -3.71 -2.42
CA ASP A 420 -17.05 -4.30 -3.39
C ASP A 420 -18.52 -4.15 -2.96
N ASP A 421 -18.81 -4.27 -1.66
CA ASP A 421 -20.15 -4.12 -1.11
C ASP A 421 -20.62 -2.65 -1.12
N MET A 422 -19.69 -1.70 -1.25
CA MET A 422 -19.96 -0.27 -1.47
C MET A 422 -20.01 0.12 -2.95
N GLY A 423 -19.66 -0.81 -3.85
CA GLY A 423 -19.65 -0.59 -5.31
C GLY A 423 -18.36 0.05 -5.85
N GLY A 424 -17.25 -0.02 -5.10
CA GLY A 424 -15.94 0.48 -5.52
C GLY A 424 -14.80 -0.51 -5.20
N THR A 425 -13.57 -0.14 -5.53
CA THR A 425 -12.39 -1.03 -5.36
C THR A 425 -11.43 -0.59 -4.27
N GLU A 426 -11.29 0.72 -4.08
CA GLU A 426 -10.42 1.34 -3.08
C GLU A 426 -11.15 2.54 -2.46
N LEU A 427 -10.86 2.84 -1.20
CA LEU A 427 -11.43 3.95 -0.44
C LEU A 427 -10.43 5.10 -0.30
N ASN A 428 -10.93 6.29 0.02
CA ASN A 428 -10.13 7.45 0.36
C ASN A 428 -10.78 8.29 1.46
N ASP A 429 -10.90 9.62 1.31
CA ASP A 429 -11.46 10.50 2.33
C ASP A 429 -12.87 10.08 2.78
N ILE A 430 -13.23 10.51 3.99
CA ILE A 430 -14.53 10.24 4.59
C ILE A 430 -15.08 11.47 5.29
N TRP A 431 -16.39 11.64 5.17
CA TRP A 431 -17.12 12.62 5.93
C TRP A 431 -18.41 12.02 6.51
N GLY A 432 -19.13 12.81 7.31
CA GLY A 432 -20.40 12.41 7.89
C GLY A 432 -21.48 13.46 7.70
N TRP A 433 -22.72 12.98 7.65
CA TRP A 433 -23.92 13.81 7.66
C TRP A 433 -24.96 13.19 8.57
N THR A 434 -25.45 13.97 9.54
CA THR A 434 -26.63 13.59 10.32
C THR A 434 -27.85 14.26 9.71
N ASP A 435 -28.81 13.46 9.23
CA ASP A 435 -30.04 13.98 8.63
C ASP A 435 -30.83 14.77 9.69
N PRO A 436 -31.02 16.09 9.53
CA PRO A 436 -31.70 16.91 10.52
C PRO A 436 -33.19 16.54 10.68
N LEU A 437 -33.79 15.81 9.74
CA LEU A 437 -35.19 15.39 9.81
C LEU A 437 -35.36 14.03 10.48
N THR A 438 -34.49 13.06 10.19
CA THR A 438 -34.65 11.67 10.63
C THR A 438 -33.70 11.29 11.77
N GLY A 439 -32.63 12.07 12.00
CA GLY A 439 -31.58 11.75 12.96
C GLY A 439 -30.65 10.63 12.50
N LYS A 440 -30.78 10.17 11.24
CA LYS A 440 -29.89 9.14 10.69
C LYS A 440 -28.48 9.68 10.51
N GLU A 441 -27.49 8.89 10.91
CA GLU A 441 -26.07 9.18 10.75
C GLU A 441 -25.56 8.46 9.51
N ILE A 442 -25.14 9.22 8.49
CA ILE A 442 -24.70 8.70 7.20
C ILE A 442 -23.22 9.01 7.02
N ALA A 443 -22.41 7.99 6.79
CA ALA A 443 -21.03 8.12 6.33
C ALA A 443 -21.02 8.34 4.80
N LEU A 444 -20.29 9.36 4.37
CA LEU A 444 -19.98 9.66 2.98
C LEU A 444 -18.57 9.16 2.72
N VAL A 445 -18.48 8.02 2.04
CA VAL A 445 -17.22 7.27 1.86
C VAL A 445 -16.71 7.51 0.45
N GLY A 446 -15.58 8.18 0.31
CA GLY A 446 -14.96 8.34 -0.99
C GLY A 446 -14.38 7.01 -1.49
N LEU A 447 -14.60 6.75 -2.77
CA LEU A 447 -14.16 5.54 -3.48
C LEU A 447 -13.35 5.95 -4.72
N ARG A 448 -12.51 5.04 -5.23
CA ARG A 448 -11.81 5.26 -6.51
C ARG A 448 -12.79 5.60 -7.64
N GLU A 449 -13.92 4.90 -7.70
CA GLU A 449 -14.95 5.04 -8.73
C GLU A 449 -16.00 6.14 -8.44
N GLY A 450 -16.01 6.75 -7.25
CA GLY A 450 -17.03 7.72 -6.88
C GLY A 450 -17.16 7.96 -5.37
N THR A 451 -18.39 7.99 -4.85
CA THR A 451 -18.68 8.16 -3.42
C THR A 451 -19.83 7.27 -3.01
N ALA A 452 -19.65 6.46 -1.98
CA ALA A 452 -20.69 5.65 -1.37
C ALA A 452 -21.34 6.34 -0.18
N PHE A 453 -22.60 6.00 0.08
CA PHE A 453 -23.37 6.48 1.23
C PHE A 453 -23.76 5.30 2.11
N VAL A 454 -23.33 5.31 3.36
CA VAL A 454 -23.54 4.21 4.31
C VAL A 454 -24.27 4.73 5.53
N ASP A 455 -25.47 4.22 5.80
CA ASP A 455 -26.21 4.48 7.03
C ASP A 455 -25.55 3.72 8.18
N VAL A 456 -24.98 4.46 9.14
CA VAL A 456 -24.27 3.92 10.32
C VAL A 456 -25.01 4.24 11.62
N THR A 457 -26.30 4.60 11.53
CA THR A 457 -27.16 4.88 12.68
C THR A 457 -27.23 3.68 13.64
N ASP A 458 -27.32 2.48 13.08
CA ASP A 458 -27.05 1.22 13.79
C ASP A 458 -25.63 0.76 13.43
N PRO A 459 -24.62 1.02 14.28
CA PRO A 459 -23.23 0.73 13.95
C PRO A 459 -22.94 -0.77 13.79
N GLU A 460 -23.75 -1.65 14.39
CA GLU A 460 -23.60 -3.11 14.19
C GLU A 460 -24.17 -3.57 12.85
N ASN A 461 -25.16 -2.85 12.31
CA ASN A 461 -25.87 -3.21 11.08
C ASN A 461 -25.85 -2.05 10.07
N PRO A 462 -24.67 -1.58 9.63
CA PRO A 462 -24.61 -0.51 8.65
C PRO A 462 -25.26 -0.95 7.34
N PHE A 463 -25.92 0.00 6.67
CA PHE A 463 -26.62 -0.25 5.42
C PHE A 463 -26.07 0.63 4.30
N VAL A 464 -25.49 0.01 3.27
CA VAL A 464 -25.02 0.71 2.07
C VAL A 464 -26.22 1.14 1.24
N LEU A 465 -26.50 2.44 1.23
CA LEU A 465 -27.62 3.04 0.50
C LEU A 465 -27.37 3.05 -1.01
N GLY A 466 -26.11 3.18 -1.41
CA GLY A 466 -25.73 3.23 -2.82
C GLY A 466 -24.50 4.09 -3.07
N GLN A 467 -24.29 4.46 -4.33
CA GLN A 467 -23.12 5.23 -4.76
C GLN A 467 -23.47 6.33 -5.77
N LEU A 468 -22.73 7.43 -5.70
CA LEU A 468 -22.62 8.46 -6.73
C LEU A 468 -21.34 8.21 -7.54
N PRO A 469 -21.43 7.85 -8.84
CA PRO A 469 -20.26 7.66 -9.68
C PRO A 469 -19.46 8.96 -9.88
N THR A 470 -18.16 8.81 -10.11
CA THR A 470 -17.25 9.89 -10.50
C THR A 470 -17.76 10.63 -11.74
N HIS A 471 -17.59 11.95 -11.78
CA HIS A 471 -18.00 12.75 -12.94
C HIS A 471 -17.17 12.42 -14.20
N THR A 472 -15.90 12.08 -14.04
CA THR A 472 -14.94 11.86 -15.14
C THR A 472 -14.36 10.46 -15.13
N ARG A 473 -13.14 10.30 -14.62
CA ARG A 473 -12.43 9.03 -14.50
C ARG A 473 -12.26 8.66 -13.05
N SER A 474 -11.95 7.39 -12.80
CA SER A 474 -11.65 6.91 -11.46
C SER A 474 -10.34 7.51 -10.96
N SER A 475 -10.29 7.82 -9.66
CA SER A 475 -9.13 8.36 -8.96
C SER A 475 -9.26 8.05 -7.47
N THR A 476 -8.16 7.63 -6.86
CA THR A 476 -8.05 7.38 -5.42
C THR A 476 -7.96 8.65 -4.60
N TRP A 477 -7.77 9.82 -5.21
CA TRP A 477 -7.74 11.10 -4.48
C TRP A 477 -9.07 11.81 -4.61
N ARG A 478 -9.83 11.85 -3.52
CA ARG A 478 -11.05 12.63 -3.36
C ARG A 478 -11.10 13.24 -1.98
N ASP A 479 -11.90 14.29 -1.88
CA ASP A 479 -12.23 14.91 -0.60
C ASP A 479 -13.71 15.31 -0.60
N ILE A 480 -14.37 15.17 0.54
CA ILE A 480 -15.81 15.35 0.68
C ILE A 480 -16.09 16.26 1.86
N LYS A 481 -16.92 17.28 1.65
CA LYS A 481 -17.48 18.09 2.76
C LYS A 481 -18.96 18.31 2.56
N VAL A 482 -19.65 18.58 3.66
CA VAL A 482 -21.10 18.78 3.69
C VAL A 482 -21.43 20.19 4.15
N TYR A 483 -22.39 20.81 3.48
CA TYR A 483 -23.04 22.05 3.94
C TYR A 483 -24.54 21.89 3.87
N LYS A 484 -25.21 22.06 5.02
CA LYS A 484 -26.66 21.80 5.17
C LYS A 484 -26.99 20.35 4.75
N ASN A 485 -27.72 20.17 3.65
CA ASN A 485 -28.05 18.85 3.10
C ASN A 485 -27.37 18.58 1.76
N HIS A 486 -26.24 19.23 1.46
CA HIS A 486 -25.52 19.04 0.21
C HIS A 486 -24.09 18.58 0.48
N ALA A 487 -23.68 17.52 -0.21
CA ALA A 487 -22.29 17.10 -0.29
C ALA A 487 -21.60 17.78 -1.47
N TYR A 488 -20.34 18.18 -1.26
CA TYR A 488 -19.45 18.75 -2.25
C TYR A 488 -18.25 17.82 -2.35
N ILE A 489 -18.07 17.23 -3.53
CA ILE A 489 -17.11 16.15 -3.75
C ILE A 489 -16.13 16.59 -4.82
N VAL A 490 -14.85 16.55 -4.47
CA VAL A 490 -13.74 16.90 -5.37
C VAL A 490 -12.87 15.69 -5.65
N SER A 491 -12.06 15.76 -6.71
CA SER A 491 -11.09 14.71 -7.02
C SER A 491 -9.86 15.27 -7.71
N ASP A 492 -8.70 14.78 -7.27
CA ASP A 492 -7.40 15.08 -7.88
C ASP A 492 -7.06 14.03 -8.95
N ASN A 493 -6.20 14.39 -9.91
CA ASN A 493 -5.79 13.55 -11.02
C ASN A 493 -6.98 12.91 -11.79
N ALA A 494 -8.13 13.57 -11.79
CA ALA A 494 -9.36 13.15 -12.44
C ALA A 494 -9.72 14.03 -13.65
N ASN A 495 -8.74 14.79 -14.16
CA ASN A 495 -8.86 15.72 -15.29
C ASN A 495 -9.87 16.85 -15.01
N SER A 496 -10.96 16.94 -15.77
CA SER A 496 -11.96 18.01 -15.63
C SER A 496 -13.04 17.67 -14.60
N HIS A 497 -12.68 17.08 -13.46
CA HIS A 497 -13.64 16.54 -12.48
C HIS A 497 -14.54 17.62 -11.86
N GLY A 498 -13.99 18.79 -11.53
CA GLY A 498 -14.71 19.87 -10.87
C GLY A 498 -15.20 19.50 -9.47
N VAL A 499 -16.24 20.20 -9.00
CA VAL A 499 -16.93 19.88 -7.74
C VAL A 499 -18.30 19.28 -8.08
N GLN A 500 -18.52 18.01 -7.72
CA GLN A 500 -19.84 17.39 -7.79
C GLN A 500 -20.66 17.84 -6.58
N VAL A 501 -21.90 18.25 -6.83
CA VAL A 501 -22.85 18.66 -5.78
C VAL A 501 -23.93 17.61 -5.71
N PHE A 502 -24.19 17.07 -4.52
CA PHE A 502 -25.22 16.05 -4.31
C PHE A 502 -26.15 16.42 -3.16
N ASP A 503 -27.46 16.41 -3.41
CA ASP A 503 -28.48 16.62 -2.39
C ASP A 503 -28.69 15.33 -1.57
N LEU A 504 -28.22 15.35 -0.33
CA LEU A 504 -28.25 14.23 0.60
C LEU A 504 -29.67 13.85 1.03
N THR A 505 -30.66 14.72 0.81
CA THR A 505 -32.06 14.36 1.10
C THR A 505 -32.60 13.28 0.17
N ASN A 506 -31.96 13.04 -0.98
CA ASN A 506 -32.26 11.93 -1.89
C ASN A 506 -31.98 10.55 -1.29
N LEU A 507 -31.19 10.48 -0.21
CA LEU A 507 -30.91 9.24 0.52
C LEU A 507 -32.10 8.76 1.36
N ARG A 508 -33.07 9.64 1.61
CA ARG A 508 -34.22 9.32 2.46
C ARG A 508 -35.13 8.30 1.79
N GLY A 509 -35.44 7.23 2.53
CA GLY A 509 -36.36 6.19 2.07
C GLY A 509 -35.75 5.18 1.10
N VAL A 510 -34.44 5.23 0.85
CA VAL A 510 -33.71 4.22 0.09
C VAL A 510 -33.66 2.91 0.88
N THR A 511 -34.09 1.82 0.26
CA THR A 511 -34.16 0.48 0.88
C THR A 511 -33.36 -0.59 0.13
N GLU A 512 -32.76 -0.22 -1.00
CA GLU A 512 -31.92 -1.08 -1.83
C GLU A 512 -30.77 -0.25 -2.41
N PHE A 513 -29.66 -0.90 -2.74
CA PHE A 513 -28.49 -0.24 -3.30
C PHE A 513 -28.87 0.55 -4.56
N THR A 514 -28.61 1.86 -4.54
CA THR A 514 -29.01 2.77 -5.61
C THR A 514 -27.81 3.48 -6.24
N THR A 515 -27.74 3.52 -7.58
CA THR A 515 -26.79 4.40 -8.27
C THR A 515 -27.42 5.78 -8.45
N PHE A 516 -26.82 6.79 -7.83
CA PHE A 516 -27.28 8.18 -7.86
C PHE A 516 -26.66 8.98 -9.00
N SER A 517 -27.24 10.12 -9.29
CA SER A 517 -26.67 11.15 -10.17
C SER A 517 -26.42 12.43 -9.37
N GLU A 518 -25.41 13.20 -9.75
CA GLU A 518 -25.14 14.50 -9.14
C GLU A 518 -26.32 15.46 -9.33
N THR A 519 -26.57 16.29 -8.32
CA THR A 519 -27.57 17.37 -8.38
C THR A 519 -27.10 18.49 -9.30
N ASN A 520 -25.80 18.82 -9.23
CA ASN A 520 -25.17 19.83 -10.08
C ASN A 520 -23.66 19.57 -10.20
N HIS A 521 -23.04 20.21 -11.18
CA HIS A 521 -21.61 20.15 -11.46
C HIS A 521 -21.01 21.55 -11.54
N TYR A 522 -20.08 21.86 -10.64
CA TYR A 522 -19.32 23.11 -10.67
C TYR A 522 -18.04 22.92 -11.47
N SER A 523 -18.09 23.31 -12.76
CA SER A 523 -17.01 23.08 -13.74
C SER A 523 -16.00 24.21 -13.86
N THR A 524 -15.98 25.16 -12.91
CA THR A 524 -15.06 26.32 -12.95
C THR A 524 -13.62 25.94 -12.59
N VAL A 525 -13.46 24.76 -11.98
CA VAL A 525 -12.19 24.07 -11.70
C VAL A 525 -12.29 22.65 -12.24
N GLY A 526 -11.14 21.98 -12.45
CA GLY A 526 -11.03 20.60 -12.92
C GLY A 526 -10.50 19.71 -11.81
N ASP A 527 -9.20 19.46 -11.78
CA ASP A 527 -8.53 18.70 -10.73
C ASP A 527 -8.44 19.53 -9.46
N VAL A 528 -9.02 19.02 -8.37
CA VAL A 528 -9.03 19.70 -7.07
C VAL A 528 -8.62 18.69 -6.01
N HIS A 529 -7.58 19.03 -5.25
CA HIS A 529 -6.99 18.12 -4.28
C HIS A 529 -7.84 17.95 -3.02
N ASN A 530 -8.28 19.07 -2.45
CA ASN A 530 -9.03 19.10 -1.19
C ASN A 530 -10.09 20.20 -1.22
N ILE A 531 -11.15 20.05 -0.42
CA ILE A 531 -12.15 21.09 -0.19
C ILE A 531 -12.43 21.26 1.31
N HIS A 532 -12.49 22.50 1.77
CA HIS A 532 -12.97 22.81 3.13
C HIS A 532 -14.23 23.66 3.05
N ILE A 533 -15.14 23.52 4.02
CA ILE A 533 -16.34 24.34 4.11
C ILE A 533 -16.38 25.03 5.46
N ASN A 534 -16.51 26.35 5.47
CA ASN A 534 -16.90 27.07 6.67
C ASN A 534 -18.44 27.14 6.74
N GLU A 535 -19.03 26.25 7.52
CA GLU A 535 -20.48 26.15 7.66
C GLU A 535 -21.13 27.42 8.25
N ALA A 536 -20.38 28.19 9.05
CA ALA A 536 -20.91 29.40 9.67
C ALA A 536 -21.14 30.54 8.65
N THR A 537 -20.35 30.58 7.58
CA THR A 537 -20.40 31.63 6.56
C THR A 537 -21.00 31.15 5.24
N GLY A 538 -21.04 29.83 5.00
CA GLY A 538 -21.55 29.25 3.77
C GLY A 538 -20.61 29.41 2.59
N PHE A 539 -19.29 29.33 2.83
CA PHE A 539 -18.28 29.32 1.78
C PHE A 539 -17.51 27.99 1.76
N ALA A 540 -17.26 27.51 0.55
CA ALA A 540 -16.34 26.41 0.27
C ALA A 540 -14.99 26.96 -0.22
N TYR A 541 -13.92 26.21 0.04
CA TYR A 541 -12.55 26.54 -0.26
C TYR A 541 -11.90 25.33 -0.92
N ALA A 542 -11.90 25.30 -2.26
CA ALA A 542 -11.21 24.29 -3.04
C ALA A 542 -9.72 24.65 -3.15
N VAL A 543 -8.83 23.70 -2.86
CA VAL A 543 -7.38 23.91 -2.84
C VAL A 543 -6.63 22.87 -3.66
N GLY A 544 -5.35 23.14 -3.94
CA GLY A 544 -4.47 22.23 -4.68
C GLY A 544 -4.89 22.01 -6.13
N ILE A 545 -5.37 23.07 -6.80
CA ILE A 545 -6.02 22.95 -8.12
C ILE A 545 -5.02 22.66 -9.24
N GLY A 546 -5.06 21.43 -9.76
CA GLY A 546 -4.23 20.95 -10.86
C GLY A 546 -4.66 21.52 -12.22
N SER A 547 -5.97 21.66 -12.45
CA SER A 547 -6.51 22.13 -13.73
C SER A 547 -7.76 22.99 -13.58
N ALA A 548 -7.96 23.92 -14.52
CA ALA A 548 -9.17 24.75 -14.63
C ALA A 548 -9.29 25.30 -16.08
N PRO A 549 -10.48 25.70 -16.54
CA PRO A 549 -10.67 26.27 -17.87
C PRO A 549 -9.85 27.56 -18.12
N ASN A 550 -9.63 28.36 -17.07
CA ASN A 550 -8.71 29.50 -17.07
C ASN A 550 -7.69 29.32 -15.92
N SER A 551 -6.41 29.52 -16.20
CA SER A 551 -5.33 29.37 -15.22
C SER A 551 -5.48 30.29 -14.00
N GLU A 552 -6.13 31.44 -14.14
CA GLU A 552 -6.39 32.36 -13.02
C GLU A 552 -7.32 31.74 -11.97
N LEU A 553 -8.25 30.88 -12.39
CA LEU A 553 -9.19 30.18 -11.52
C LEU A 553 -8.53 29.06 -10.71
N ARG A 554 -7.29 28.68 -11.05
CA ARG A 554 -6.48 27.78 -10.22
C ARG A 554 -5.98 28.46 -8.95
N CYS A 555 -6.06 29.79 -8.89
CA CYS A 555 -5.59 30.59 -7.76
C CYS A 555 -4.14 30.25 -7.34
N GLY A 556 -3.24 29.96 -8.29
CA GLY A 556 -1.85 29.55 -8.00
C GLY A 556 -1.70 28.20 -7.28
N GLY A 557 -2.78 27.41 -7.19
CA GLY A 557 -2.88 26.21 -6.36
C GLY A 557 -3.30 26.49 -4.91
N GLY A 558 -3.53 27.76 -4.56
CA GLY A 558 -4.07 28.17 -3.26
C GLY A 558 -5.57 27.93 -3.17
N SER A 559 -6.30 28.87 -2.57
CA SER A 559 -7.72 28.75 -2.28
C SER A 559 -8.61 29.39 -3.35
N HIS A 560 -9.44 28.55 -3.98
CA HIS A 560 -10.57 28.93 -4.80
C HIS A 560 -11.84 28.94 -3.96
N MET A 561 -12.38 30.14 -3.73
CA MET A 561 -13.52 30.36 -2.86
C MET A 561 -14.82 30.23 -3.65
N ILE A 562 -15.77 29.51 -3.07
CA ILE A 562 -17.05 29.17 -3.66
C ILE A 562 -18.16 29.63 -2.71
N ASP A 563 -19.08 30.46 -3.18
CA ASP A 563 -20.28 30.89 -2.48
C ASP A 563 -21.35 29.79 -2.53
N LEU A 564 -21.80 29.34 -1.35
CA LEU A 564 -22.82 28.30 -1.17
C LEU A 564 -24.16 28.85 -0.66
N SER A 565 -24.42 30.15 -0.84
CA SER A 565 -25.70 30.78 -0.49
C SER A 565 -26.90 30.08 -1.14
N ASP A 566 -26.73 29.59 -2.37
CA ASP A 566 -27.54 28.54 -2.98
C ASP A 566 -26.75 27.21 -3.00
N PRO A 567 -26.97 26.29 -2.03
CA PRO A 567 -26.18 25.08 -1.92
C PRO A 567 -26.21 24.18 -3.16
N ALA A 568 -27.31 24.20 -3.92
CA ALA A 568 -27.44 23.38 -5.13
C ALA A 568 -26.73 24.01 -6.34
N ASN A 569 -26.46 25.31 -6.31
CA ASN A 569 -25.86 26.07 -7.41
C ASN A 569 -24.69 26.94 -6.91
N PRO A 570 -23.57 26.31 -6.53
CA PRO A 570 -22.38 27.04 -6.08
C PRO A 570 -21.86 28.01 -7.15
N THR A 571 -21.34 29.16 -6.71
CA THR A 571 -20.77 30.17 -7.61
C THR A 571 -19.39 30.63 -7.15
N PHE A 572 -18.57 31.09 -8.09
CA PHE A 572 -17.23 31.59 -7.78
C PHE A 572 -17.30 32.87 -6.93
N ALA A 573 -16.54 32.90 -5.83
CA ALA A 573 -16.49 34.04 -4.90
C ALA A 573 -15.13 34.78 -4.90
N GLY A 574 -14.04 34.11 -5.27
CA GLY A 574 -12.73 34.72 -5.38
C GLY A 574 -11.57 33.74 -5.28
N CYS A 575 -10.36 34.26 -5.37
CA CYS A 575 -9.12 33.49 -5.30
C CYS A 575 -8.19 34.07 -4.23
N PHE A 576 -7.47 33.20 -3.53
CA PHE A 576 -6.41 33.57 -2.60
C PHE A 576 -5.20 32.64 -2.74
N ALA A 577 -4.00 33.21 -2.71
CA ALA A 577 -2.76 32.46 -2.61
C ALA A 577 -1.75 33.24 -1.77
N HIS A 578 -1.03 32.56 -0.90
CA HIS A 578 0.06 33.18 -0.15
C HIS A 578 1.36 33.04 -0.93
N GLU A 579 1.66 34.02 -1.80
CA GLU A 579 2.88 34.04 -2.61
C GLU A 579 4.15 33.87 -1.74
N GLY A 580 5.10 33.04 -2.19
CA GLY A 580 6.29 32.70 -1.42
C GLY A 580 6.11 31.57 -0.40
N THR A 581 5.04 30.79 -0.53
CA THR A 581 4.83 29.49 0.13
C THR A 581 4.57 28.39 -0.91
N GLY A 582 4.61 27.12 -0.50
CA GLY A 582 4.59 25.98 -1.41
C GLY A 582 5.93 25.79 -2.11
N ARG A 583 6.21 24.57 -2.57
CA ARG A 583 7.54 24.24 -3.16
C ARG A 583 7.86 25.03 -4.42
N SER A 584 6.83 25.39 -5.19
CA SER A 584 6.96 26.24 -6.38
C SER A 584 6.88 27.74 -6.06
N GLY A 585 6.67 28.13 -4.80
CA GLY A 585 6.52 29.52 -4.38
C GLY A 585 5.23 30.20 -4.86
N THR A 586 4.30 29.45 -5.46
CA THR A 586 3.05 29.97 -6.05
C THR A 586 1.96 30.23 -5.02
N GLY A 587 2.16 29.84 -3.75
CA GLY A 587 1.12 29.82 -2.73
C GLY A 587 0.22 28.59 -2.82
N TYR A 588 0.75 27.46 -3.31
CA TYR A 588 0.05 26.17 -3.29
C TYR A 588 -0.38 25.82 -1.86
N THR A 589 -1.62 25.39 -1.72
CA THR A 589 -2.21 24.91 -0.47
C THR A 589 -2.65 23.47 -0.67
N HIS A 590 -2.13 22.58 0.16
CA HIS A 590 -2.50 21.17 0.16
C HIS A 590 -3.82 20.95 0.90
N ASP A 591 -3.86 21.44 2.14
CA ASP A 591 -5.01 21.41 3.04
C ASP A 591 -5.26 22.78 3.64
N ILE A 592 -6.51 23.03 4.01
CA ILE A 592 -6.92 24.28 4.62
C ILE A 592 -8.00 24.04 5.66
N GLN A 593 -7.90 24.72 6.79
CA GLN A 593 -9.01 24.87 7.73
C GLN A 593 -9.40 26.34 7.80
N VAL A 594 -10.66 26.64 7.48
CA VAL A 594 -11.23 28.00 7.57
C VAL A 594 -12.31 28.04 8.63
N VAL A 595 -12.17 28.96 9.58
CA VAL A 595 -13.10 29.11 10.71
C VAL A 595 -13.51 30.56 10.91
N VAL A 596 -14.68 30.78 11.50
CA VAL A 596 -14.92 32.04 12.21
C VAL A 596 -14.10 31.99 13.50
N TYR A 597 -13.07 32.82 13.59
CA TYR A 597 -12.11 32.79 14.67
C TYR A 597 -12.74 33.30 15.97
N ASN A 598 -12.72 32.46 17.00
CA ASN A 598 -13.21 32.75 18.35
C ASN A 598 -12.13 32.54 19.42
N GLY A 599 -10.87 32.32 18.99
CA GLY A 599 -9.73 32.10 19.86
C GLY A 599 -9.26 33.35 20.63
N PRO A 600 -8.10 33.28 21.29
CA PRO A 600 -7.63 34.29 22.24
C PRO A 600 -7.11 35.59 21.59
N ASP A 601 -6.86 35.61 20.27
CA ASP A 601 -6.44 36.83 19.58
C ASP A 601 -7.62 37.77 19.29
N GLU A 602 -7.84 38.73 20.20
CA GLU A 602 -8.97 39.67 20.13
C GLU A 602 -8.96 40.57 18.88
N GLN A 603 -7.85 40.72 18.16
CA GLN A 603 -7.79 41.50 16.91
C GLN A 603 -8.58 40.86 15.77
N TYR A 604 -8.60 39.53 15.75
CA TYR A 604 -9.15 38.71 14.67
C TYR A 604 -10.44 37.99 15.08
N LYS A 605 -10.89 38.15 16.31
CA LYS A 605 -12.13 37.55 16.81
C LYS A 605 -13.35 37.95 15.96
N GLY A 606 -14.17 36.97 15.60
CA GLY A 606 -15.34 37.11 14.73
C GLY A 606 -15.00 37.23 13.24
N ARG A 607 -13.72 37.16 12.85
CA ARG A 607 -13.30 37.16 11.45
C ARG A 607 -13.20 35.75 10.91
N GLU A 608 -13.28 35.62 9.59
CA GLU A 608 -13.07 34.36 8.92
C GLU A 608 -11.59 34.18 8.60
N ILE A 609 -10.93 33.27 9.32
CA ILE A 609 -9.49 33.05 9.26
C ILE A 609 -9.21 31.69 8.64
N ALA A 610 -8.28 31.68 7.69
CA ALA A 610 -7.74 30.48 7.07
C ALA A 610 -6.40 30.10 7.69
N PHE A 611 -6.26 28.83 8.02
CA PHE A 611 -5.03 28.15 8.38
C PHE A 611 -4.72 27.18 7.25
N SER A 612 -3.71 27.50 6.44
CA SER A 612 -3.38 26.77 5.22
C SER A 612 -2.06 26.03 5.39
N SER A 613 -2.09 24.74 5.09
CA SER A 613 -0.93 23.86 5.06
C SER A 613 -0.36 23.84 3.65
N ASN A 614 0.75 24.55 3.46
CA ASN A 614 1.30 24.86 2.14
C ASN A 614 2.58 24.06 1.85
N GLU A 615 2.64 22.79 2.28
CA GLU A 615 3.77 21.83 2.17
C GLU A 615 5.05 22.22 2.93
N THR A 616 5.46 23.48 2.86
CA THR A 616 6.71 24.02 3.42
C THR A 616 6.47 24.98 4.57
N ALA A 617 5.22 25.36 4.81
CA ALA A 617 4.86 26.40 5.77
C ALA A 617 3.40 26.28 6.22
N LEU A 618 3.14 26.73 7.44
CA LEU A 618 1.80 27.13 7.87
C LEU A 618 1.57 28.59 7.44
N SER A 619 0.47 28.85 6.73
CA SER A 619 0.05 30.20 6.31
C SER A 619 -1.25 30.59 7.00
N ILE A 620 -1.33 31.82 7.51
CA ILE A 620 -2.53 32.37 8.18
C ILE A 620 -3.03 33.60 7.43
N ALA A 621 -4.32 33.65 7.11
CA ALA A 621 -4.93 34.74 6.34
C ALA A 621 -6.34 35.11 6.83
N ASP A 622 -6.69 36.39 6.71
CA ASP A 622 -8.03 36.92 6.90
C ASP A 622 -8.78 36.90 5.56
N LEU A 623 -9.79 36.02 5.49
CA LEU A 623 -10.63 35.83 4.32
C LEU A 623 -12.01 36.51 4.46
N THR A 624 -12.25 37.30 5.50
CA THR A 624 -13.57 37.85 5.82
C THR A 624 -14.16 38.66 4.67
N ASP A 625 -13.40 39.62 4.14
CA ASP A 625 -13.79 40.44 3.00
C ASP A 625 -13.22 39.82 1.72
N LYS A 626 -14.07 39.11 0.97
CA LYS A 626 -13.70 38.42 -0.28
C LYS A 626 -13.14 39.35 -1.36
N SER A 627 -13.36 40.66 -1.25
CA SER A 627 -12.81 41.66 -2.16
C SER A 627 -11.45 42.22 -1.71
N ASN A 628 -11.05 41.97 -0.46
CA ASN A 628 -9.86 42.52 0.17
C ASN A 628 -9.23 41.52 1.16
N LEU A 629 -8.72 40.43 0.59
CA LEU A 629 -8.09 39.33 1.33
C LEU A 629 -6.73 39.76 1.87
N LYS A 630 -6.38 39.31 3.07
CA LYS A 630 -5.14 39.73 3.74
C LYS A 630 -4.38 38.55 4.28
N ILE A 631 -3.11 38.47 3.92
CA ILE A 631 -2.15 37.63 4.62
C ILE A 631 -1.95 38.25 6.01
N ILE A 632 -2.07 37.42 7.05
CA ILE A 632 -1.73 37.80 8.43
C ILE A 632 -0.27 37.44 8.68
N SER A 633 0.08 36.17 8.52
CA SER A 633 1.41 35.67 8.84
C SER A 633 1.69 34.33 8.13
N LYS A 634 2.92 33.84 8.31
CA LYS A 634 3.30 32.45 8.03
C LYS A 634 4.36 31.98 9.01
N TYR A 635 4.45 30.67 9.19
CA TYR A 635 5.56 30.00 9.86
C TYR A 635 6.28 29.09 8.86
N ASP A 636 7.54 29.40 8.57
CA ASP A 636 8.45 28.65 7.69
C ASP A 636 9.85 28.46 8.33
N GLY A 637 9.94 28.60 9.65
CA GLY A 637 11.21 28.65 10.40
C GLY A 637 11.88 27.30 10.69
N SER A 638 11.34 26.18 10.20
CA SER A 638 11.84 24.82 10.43
C SER A 638 11.82 23.98 9.14
N ASN A 639 12.68 22.95 9.06
CA ASN A 639 12.70 22.01 7.94
C ASN A 639 11.68 20.89 8.18
N PHE A 640 10.43 21.11 7.76
CA PHE A 640 9.39 20.07 7.75
C PHE A 640 9.52 19.17 6.53
N GLY A 641 9.14 17.90 6.66
CA GLY A 641 9.03 16.96 5.54
C GLY A 641 7.93 17.39 4.56
N TYR A 642 6.72 17.54 5.10
CA TYR A 642 5.52 18.01 4.39
C TYR A 642 4.49 18.48 5.41
N VAL A 643 4.29 19.80 5.51
CA VAL A 643 3.18 20.37 6.30
C VAL A 643 1.87 19.97 5.61
N HIS A 644 1.27 18.87 6.08
CA HIS A 644 0.07 18.23 5.54
C HIS A 644 -1.19 18.78 6.23
N GLN A 645 -2.28 18.02 6.30
CA GLN A 645 -3.50 18.37 7.00
C GLN A 645 -3.28 18.73 8.47
N GLY A 646 -4.03 19.75 8.91
CA GLY A 646 -4.01 20.20 10.28
C GLY A 646 -5.36 20.66 10.78
N TRP A 647 -5.53 20.66 12.09
CA TRP A 647 -6.78 20.97 12.76
C TRP A 647 -6.57 21.80 14.03
N LEU A 648 -7.42 22.80 14.22
CA LEU A 648 -7.47 23.63 15.42
C LEU A 648 -8.03 22.83 16.61
N THR A 649 -7.53 23.17 17.79
CA THR A 649 -8.20 22.86 19.07
C THR A 649 -9.51 23.65 19.20
N ASP A 650 -10.45 23.15 20.01
CA ASP A 650 -11.78 23.78 20.18
C ASP A 650 -11.70 25.25 20.66
N ASP A 651 -10.69 25.58 21.47
CA ASP A 651 -10.40 26.94 21.93
C ASP A 651 -9.64 27.80 20.90
N GLN A 652 -9.32 27.21 19.73
CA GLN A 652 -8.59 27.78 18.60
C GLN A 652 -7.23 28.38 18.98
N LYS A 653 -6.62 27.85 20.03
CA LYS A 653 -5.33 28.32 20.54
C LYS A 653 -4.16 27.60 19.90
N TYR A 654 -4.36 26.34 19.55
CA TYR A 654 -3.33 25.47 18.98
C TYR A 654 -3.79 24.90 17.65
N PHE A 655 -2.87 24.85 16.69
CA PHE A 655 -3.06 24.20 15.39
C PHE A 655 -2.14 22.98 15.32
N ILE A 656 -2.72 21.80 15.16
CA ILE A 656 -2.02 20.51 15.19
C ILE A 656 -1.91 20.00 13.76
N VAL A 657 -0.70 19.66 13.32
CA VAL A 657 -0.40 19.37 11.90
C VAL A 657 0.44 18.12 11.77
N ASN A 658 0.15 17.31 10.77
CA ASN A 658 0.95 16.15 10.40
C ASN A 658 2.19 16.56 9.58
N ASP A 659 3.34 15.93 9.84
CA ASP A 659 4.60 16.16 9.10
C ASP A 659 4.85 15.03 8.10
N GLU A 660 3.91 14.85 7.18
CA GLU A 660 3.93 13.73 6.24
C GLU A 660 5.27 13.66 5.47
N LEU A 661 5.74 12.45 5.14
CA LEU A 661 6.96 12.19 4.37
C LEU A 661 8.28 12.46 5.12
N ASN A 662 8.29 12.89 6.38
CA ASN A 662 9.53 13.10 7.12
C ASN A 662 10.37 11.80 7.21
N GLU A 663 9.72 10.64 7.27
CA GLU A 663 10.37 9.32 7.30
C GLU A 663 10.92 8.92 5.93
N SER A 664 10.10 9.03 4.89
CA SER A 664 10.51 8.67 3.52
C SER A 664 11.67 9.52 2.99
N ARG A 665 11.82 10.75 3.50
CA ARG A 665 12.89 11.69 3.11
C ARG A 665 14.13 11.60 3.99
N GLY A 666 14.10 10.77 5.03
CA GLY A 666 15.22 10.57 5.96
C GLY A 666 15.52 11.78 6.84
N TYR A 667 14.51 12.62 7.13
CA TYR A 667 14.66 13.70 8.11
C TYR A 667 14.59 13.15 9.54
N ASP A 668 13.71 12.18 9.78
CA ASP A 668 13.56 11.42 11.01
C ASP A 668 13.20 9.96 10.68
N ASP A 669 13.45 9.01 11.57
CA ASP A 669 13.04 7.60 11.38
C ASP A 669 11.60 7.34 11.88
N ASN A 670 10.95 8.33 12.49
CA ASN A 670 9.67 8.18 13.18
C ASN A 670 8.67 9.24 12.73
N GLN A 671 7.40 8.86 12.84
CA GLN A 671 6.23 9.71 12.72
C GLN A 671 6.24 10.88 13.71
N THR A 672 6.00 12.08 13.20
CA THR A 672 5.93 13.30 14.02
C THR A 672 4.70 14.15 13.75
N THR A 673 4.07 14.65 14.82
CA THR A 673 2.95 15.60 14.75
C THR A 673 3.40 16.94 15.34
N ILE A 674 3.28 17.99 14.54
CA ILE A 674 3.70 19.34 14.87
C ILE A 674 2.56 20.08 15.57
N ILE A 675 2.87 20.80 16.64
CA ILE A 675 1.87 21.61 17.36
C ILE A 675 2.32 23.06 17.36
N PHE A 676 1.52 23.92 16.73
CA PHE A 676 1.72 25.36 16.72
C PHE A 676 0.87 26.04 17.81
N ASP A 677 1.46 27.01 18.50
CA ASP A 677 0.73 28.02 19.26
C ASP A 677 0.34 29.16 18.31
N VAL A 678 -0.97 29.31 18.11
CA VAL A 678 -1.60 30.32 17.27
C VAL A 678 -2.47 31.28 18.12
N SER A 679 -2.09 31.47 19.39
CA SER A 679 -2.75 32.44 20.27
C SER A 679 -2.56 33.90 19.83
N ASP A 680 -1.53 34.15 19.02
CA ASP A 680 -1.18 35.41 18.38
C ASP A 680 -1.02 35.12 16.89
N LEU A 681 -2.04 35.47 16.10
CA LEU A 681 -2.10 35.09 14.68
C LEU A 681 -1.07 35.85 13.85
N ASP A 682 -0.61 37.02 14.31
CA ASP A 682 0.46 37.78 13.65
C ASP A 682 1.84 37.10 13.81
N ASN A 683 1.99 36.21 14.81
CA ASN A 683 3.26 35.57 15.13
C ASN A 683 3.06 34.11 15.63
N PRO A 684 2.63 33.19 14.75
CA PRO A 684 2.50 31.78 15.10
C PRO A 684 3.85 31.18 15.49
N LYS A 685 3.85 30.26 16.45
CA LYS A 685 5.08 29.65 16.98
C LYS A 685 4.99 28.15 17.06
N LEU A 686 6.09 27.47 16.77
CA LEU A 686 6.23 26.06 17.11
C LEU A 686 6.21 25.90 18.65
N LEU A 687 5.23 25.15 19.16
CA LEU A 687 5.09 24.88 20.59
C LEU A 687 5.87 23.62 20.98
N THR A 688 5.59 22.50 20.29
CA THR A 688 6.22 21.20 20.52
C THR A 688 6.03 20.31 19.29
N ILE A 689 6.77 19.20 19.25
CA ILE A 689 6.60 18.12 18.29
C ILE A 689 6.34 16.84 19.08
N TYR A 690 5.22 16.19 18.80
CA TYR A 690 4.92 14.85 19.31
C TYR A 690 5.57 13.82 18.39
N ASN A 691 6.32 12.88 18.96
CA ASN A 691 6.92 11.75 18.24
C ASN A 691 6.21 10.47 18.71
N SER A 692 5.57 9.75 17.80
CA SER A 692 4.79 8.56 18.16
C SER A 692 5.68 7.35 18.50
N GLY A 693 6.94 7.35 18.02
CA GLY A 693 7.85 6.22 18.10
C GLY A 693 7.61 5.15 17.02
N LEU A 694 6.69 5.37 16.09
CA LEU A 694 6.36 4.46 14.99
C LEU A 694 7.12 4.89 13.72
N ASN A 695 7.56 3.90 12.94
CA ASN A 695 8.21 4.13 11.64
C ASN A 695 7.18 3.92 10.51
N THR A 696 6.20 4.81 10.44
CA THR A 696 5.05 4.82 9.53
C THR A 696 4.68 6.25 9.21
N ILE A 697 4.04 6.49 8.07
CA ILE A 697 3.65 7.84 7.63
C ILE A 697 2.40 8.33 8.41
N ASP A 698 2.41 9.56 8.93
CA ASP A 698 1.23 10.24 9.44
C ASP A 698 0.44 10.96 8.36
N HIS A 699 -0.87 11.15 8.56
CA HIS A 699 -1.71 11.70 7.50
C HIS A 699 -2.76 12.71 7.96
N ASN A 700 -3.93 12.25 8.41
CA ASN A 700 -5.08 13.11 8.68
C ASN A 700 -5.45 13.10 10.15
N ASN A 701 -5.65 14.28 10.74
CA ASN A 701 -6.03 14.45 12.14
C ASN A 701 -7.25 15.34 12.36
N TYR A 702 -8.02 15.02 13.40
CA TYR A 702 -9.23 15.75 13.80
C TYR A 702 -9.28 15.89 15.32
N THR A 703 -9.63 17.09 15.82
CA THR A 703 -9.82 17.32 17.25
C THR A 703 -11.30 17.25 17.62
N ARG A 704 -11.60 16.71 18.81
CA ARG A 704 -12.92 16.80 19.45
C ARG A 704 -12.73 16.92 20.95
N GLY A 705 -12.90 18.12 21.50
CA GLY A 705 -12.56 18.40 22.90
C GLY A 705 -11.06 18.22 23.14
N ASN A 706 -10.71 17.43 24.17
CA ASN A 706 -9.31 17.14 24.53
C ASN A 706 -8.78 15.86 23.87
N ILE A 707 -9.34 15.45 22.73
CA ILE A 707 -8.97 14.24 22.01
C ILE A 707 -8.56 14.59 20.58
N LEU A 708 -7.47 13.99 20.13
CA LEU A 708 -6.97 14.03 18.77
C LEU A 708 -7.11 12.64 18.15
N PHE A 709 -7.80 12.54 17.02
CA PHE A 709 -7.95 11.32 16.23
C PHE A 709 -7.03 11.43 15.01
N GLN A 710 -6.18 10.44 14.76
CA GLN A 710 -5.19 10.46 13.68
C GLN A 710 -5.30 9.18 12.85
N SER A 711 -5.52 9.33 11.56
CA SER A 711 -5.37 8.26 10.57
C SER A 711 -3.92 8.25 10.09
N ASN A 712 -3.22 7.14 10.31
CA ASN A 712 -1.79 7.01 10.04
C ASN A 712 -1.52 5.77 9.18
N TYR A 713 -2.01 5.75 7.94
CA TYR A 713 -1.73 4.71 6.94
C TYR A 713 -1.60 3.30 7.56
N THR A 714 -0.41 2.70 7.53
CA THR A 714 -0.19 1.30 7.94
C THR A 714 -0.29 1.07 9.45
N ALA A 715 -0.33 2.14 10.26
CA ALA A 715 -0.56 2.10 11.70
C ALA A 715 -2.06 2.26 12.08
N GLY A 716 -2.95 2.46 11.10
CA GLY A 716 -4.40 2.58 11.35
C GLY A 716 -4.81 3.85 12.09
N LEU A 717 -5.88 3.76 12.90
CA LEU A 717 -6.39 4.87 13.70
C LEU A 717 -5.64 4.96 15.04
N ARG A 718 -5.13 6.14 15.38
CA ARG A 718 -4.54 6.48 16.68
C ARG A 718 -5.35 7.57 17.37
N ILE A 719 -5.61 7.40 18.66
CA ILE A 719 -6.37 8.36 19.48
C ILE A 719 -5.48 8.83 20.62
N LEU A 720 -5.26 10.14 20.68
CA LEU A 720 -4.42 10.78 21.68
C LEU A 720 -5.26 11.70 22.56
N SER A 721 -4.98 11.70 23.86
CA SER A 721 -5.38 12.79 24.74
C SER A 721 -4.43 13.97 24.55
N ILE A 722 -5.02 15.15 24.34
CA ILE A 722 -4.32 16.44 24.20
C ILE A 722 -4.67 17.40 25.35
N ALA A 723 -5.21 16.89 26.47
CA ALA A 723 -5.49 17.69 27.67
C ALA A 723 -4.24 18.46 28.13
N ASN A 724 -3.08 17.79 28.12
CA ASN A 724 -1.78 18.44 28.17
C ASN A 724 -1.18 18.55 26.76
N ILE A 725 -1.46 19.67 26.09
CA ILE A 725 -1.04 19.91 24.71
C ILE A 725 0.48 19.87 24.48
N LYS A 726 1.29 20.06 25.54
CA LYS A 726 2.76 19.98 25.43
C LYS A 726 3.28 18.55 25.47
N ASN A 727 2.44 17.61 25.92
CA ASN A 727 2.78 16.20 26.01
C ASN A 727 1.53 15.34 25.69
N PRO A 728 1.11 15.28 24.41
CA PRO A 728 0.03 14.39 23.99
C PRO A 728 0.32 12.93 24.37
N MET A 729 -0.73 12.17 24.66
CA MET A 729 -0.61 10.77 25.10
C MET A 729 -1.56 9.87 24.33
N GLU A 730 -1.07 8.81 23.71
CA GLU A 730 -1.92 7.81 23.05
C GLU A 730 -2.75 7.03 24.09
N ILE A 731 -4.08 7.07 23.93
CA ILE A 731 -5.05 6.46 24.84
C ILE A 731 -5.72 5.23 24.22
N ALA A 732 -5.89 5.21 22.90
CA ALA A 732 -6.50 4.11 22.16
C ALA A 732 -5.95 4.04 20.73
N PHE A 733 -6.03 2.86 20.11
CA PHE A 733 -5.71 2.66 18.71
C PHE A 733 -6.48 1.47 18.13
N PHE A 734 -6.64 1.46 16.81
CA PHE A 734 -7.17 0.33 16.06
C PHE A 734 -6.38 0.20 14.76
N ASP A 735 -5.67 -0.91 14.61
CA ASP A 735 -4.86 -1.22 13.45
C ASP A 735 -5.75 -1.71 12.30
N THR A 736 -5.83 -0.91 11.23
CA THR A 736 -6.60 -1.27 10.03
C THR A 736 -5.76 -2.05 9.01
N TYR A 737 -4.46 -2.24 9.24
CA TYR A 737 -3.50 -2.85 8.33
C TYR A 737 -2.67 -3.95 9.03
N PRO A 738 -3.31 -5.07 9.43
CA PRO A 738 -2.70 -6.06 10.33
C PRO A 738 -1.55 -6.88 9.72
N SER A 739 -1.20 -6.68 8.44
CA SER A 739 0.02 -7.24 7.83
C SER A 739 1.32 -6.60 8.31
N GLY A 740 1.25 -5.45 8.98
CA GLY A 740 2.38 -4.83 9.66
C GLY A 740 2.74 -3.44 9.15
N ASP A 741 3.23 -2.65 10.10
CA ASP A 741 3.69 -1.26 9.94
C ASP A 741 4.87 -1.15 8.95
N ARG A 742 4.77 -0.21 8.01
CA ARG A 742 5.84 0.19 7.09
C ARG A 742 5.66 1.64 6.62
N VAL A 743 6.75 2.28 6.18
CA VAL A 743 6.70 3.60 5.53
C VAL A 743 6.09 3.47 4.14
N ALA A 744 4.75 3.48 4.07
CA ALA A 744 3.98 3.36 2.84
C ALA A 744 2.59 4.01 2.98
N PHE A 745 2.03 4.43 1.85
CA PHE A 745 0.69 5.02 1.74
C PHE A 745 -0.41 3.97 1.64
N ASN A 746 -0.34 2.89 2.43
CA ASN A 746 -1.37 1.84 2.52
C ASN A 746 -2.06 1.91 3.89
N GLY A 747 -3.29 1.44 4.03
CA GLY A 747 -4.02 1.46 5.30
C GLY A 747 -4.89 2.71 5.48
N SER A 748 -5.02 3.21 6.71
CA SER A 748 -5.99 4.25 7.08
C SER A 748 -5.73 5.58 6.36
N TRP A 749 -6.69 6.04 5.57
CA TRP A 749 -6.64 7.34 4.88
C TRP A 749 -7.21 8.47 5.75
N SER A 750 -8.43 8.30 6.26
CA SER A 750 -9.13 9.34 7.02
C SER A 750 -10.09 8.72 8.04
N ASN A 751 -10.61 9.57 8.93
CA ASN A 751 -11.57 9.19 9.96
C ASN A 751 -12.58 10.31 10.20
N TYR A 752 -13.80 9.95 10.62
CA TYR A 752 -14.82 10.91 11.03
C TYR A 752 -15.34 10.57 12.44
N PRO A 753 -14.91 11.34 13.47
CA PRO A 753 -15.24 11.06 14.87
C PRO A 753 -16.39 11.94 15.43
N TYR A 754 -17.19 12.59 14.59
CA TYR A 754 -18.12 13.65 15.01
C TYR A 754 -19.59 13.21 15.18
N PHE A 755 -19.93 11.95 14.94
CA PHE A 755 -21.28 11.47 15.21
C PHE A 755 -21.62 11.57 16.70
N GLU A 756 -22.87 11.95 16.99
CA GLU A 756 -23.37 12.14 18.35
C GLU A 756 -23.55 10.80 19.06
N SER A 757 -23.78 9.73 18.30
CA SER A 757 -23.81 8.36 18.83
C SER A 757 -22.45 7.86 19.36
N GLY A 758 -21.37 8.61 19.13
CA GLY A 758 -19.99 8.20 19.43
C GLY A 758 -19.42 7.19 18.43
N THR A 759 -20.13 6.89 17.34
CA THR A 759 -19.60 6.11 16.22
C THR A 759 -18.44 6.86 15.56
N ILE A 760 -17.34 6.15 15.36
CA ILE A 760 -16.18 6.63 14.60
C ILE A 760 -16.10 5.78 13.35
N VAL A 761 -16.10 6.41 12.18
CA VAL A 761 -15.90 5.70 10.91
C VAL A 761 -14.50 5.99 10.39
N VAL A 762 -13.82 4.96 9.91
CA VAL A 762 -12.44 5.04 9.41
C VAL A 762 -12.37 4.38 8.05
N THR A 763 -11.77 5.06 7.09
CA THR A 763 -11.48 4.49 5.77
C THR A 763 -10.05 3.99 5.73
N SER A 764 -9.88 2.81 5.17
CA SER A 764 -8.58 2.21 4.89
C SER A 764 -8.56 1.82 3.43
N ILE A 765 -7.57 2.31 2.68
CA ILE A 765 -7.60 2.42 1.21
C ILE A 765 -7.97 1.11 0.54
N GLU A 766 -7.22 0.06 0.89
CA GLU A 766 -7.32 -1.26 0.28
C GLU A 766 -8.10 -2.23 1.16
N GLU A 767 -8.58 -1.82 2.32
CA GLU A 767 -9.24 -2.74 3.24
C GLU A 767 -10.75 -2.52 3.22
N GLY A 768 -11.21 -1.29 3.38
CA GLY A 768 -12.62 -0.97 3.47
C GLY A 768 -12.95 0.01 4.60
N LEU A 769 -14.24 0.07 4.92
CA LEU A 769 -14.80 0.97 5.94
C LEU A 769 -14.88 0.24 7.28
N TYR A 770 -14.25 0.81 8.30
CA TYR A 770 -14.35 0.35 9.68
C TYR A 770 -15.32 1.23 10.47
N VAL A 771 -16.25 0.59 11.17
CA VAL A 771 -17.19 1.25 12.10
C VAL A 771 -16.77 0.89 13.52
N LEU A 772 -16.29 1.87 14.27
CA LEU A 772 -15.64 1.69 15.57
C LEU A 772 -16.34 2.50 16.67
N LYS A 773 -16.18 2.07 17.93
CA LYS A 773 -16.45 2.92 19.10
C LYS A 773 -15.39 2.74 20.17
N ILE A 774 -15.11 3.82 20.90
CA ILE A 774 -14.27 3.78 22.10
C ILE A 774 -14.98 2.89 23.14
N ASN A 775 -14.24 1.95 23.72
CA ASN A 775 -14.77 1.06 24.75
C ASN A 775 -14.92 1.81 26.09
N GLU A 776 -15.75 1.28 26.99
CA GLU A 776 -16.00 1.91 28.30
C GLU A 776 -14.78 1.87 29.25
N GLU A 777 -13.74 1.10 28.91
CA GLU A 777 -12.52 0.96 29.71
C GLU A 777 -11.51 2.09 29.46
N VAL A 778 -11.62 2.84 28.35
CA VAL A 778 -10.78 4.00 28.10
C VAL A 778 -11.24 5.17 28.96
N ASP A 779 -10.39 5.55 29.91
CA ASP A 779 -10.56 6.80 30.64
C ASP A 779 -10.24 7.99 29.73
N LEU A 780 -11.28 8.58 29.14
CA LEU A 780 -11.19 9.82 28.36
C LEU A 780 -10.92 11.05 29.24
N ALA A 781 -11.08 10.93 30.55
CA ALA A 781 -10.82 11.96 31.54
C ALA A 781 -9.44 11.75 32.17
N ILE A 782 -8.37 11.73 31.35
CA ILE A 782 -7.01 11.74 31.90
C ILE A 782 -6.82 13.03 32.70
N ASP A 783 -6.83 12.89 34.03
CA ASP A 783 -6.50 13.94 34.99
C ASP A 783 -5.08 14.47 34.71
N ASP A 784 -4.93 15.80 34.63
CA ASP A 784 -3.68 16.55 34.41
C ASP A 784 -2.57 16.24 35.46
N ASN A 785 -2.88 15.39 36.45
CA ASN A 785 -2.04 15.04 37.59
C ASN A 785 -1.15 13.81 37.40
N LYS A 786 -0.88 13.32 36.19
CA LYS A 786 0.26 12.39 36.00
C LYS A 786 1.56 13.17 36.24
N THR A 787 1.96 13.23 37.51
CA THR A 787 3.22 13.83 37.99
C THR A 787 4.37 13.31 37.15
N ILE A 788 4.96 14.20 36.36
CA ILE A 788 6.27 13.98 35.77
C ILE A 788 7.24 13.76 36.93
N PRO A 789 7.97 12.63 36.97
CA PRO A 789 8.91 12.35 38.05
C PRO A 789 9.98 13.46 38.14
N ASP A 790 10.38 13.89 39.33
CA ASP A 790 11.44 14.91 39.46
C ASP A 790 12.85 14.36 39.14
N ASN A 791 13.02 13.03 39.17
CA ASN A 791 14.32 12.37 39.02
C ASN A 791 14.23 11.12 38.15
N PHE A 792 15.37 10.76 37.53
CA PHE A 792 15.50 9.46 36.89
C PHE A 792 15.44 8.34 37.93
N ASP A 793 14.65 7.29 37.68
CA ASP A 793 14.62 6.10 38.53
C ASP A 793 14.47 4.81 37.72
N LEU A 794 15.06 3.72 38.23
CA LEU A 794 14.86 2.36 37.72
C LEU A 794 14.40 1.51 38.91
N LYS A 795 13.12 1.14 38.88
CA LYS A 795 12.49 0.36 39.95
C LYS A 795 12.93 -1.10 39.90
N GLN A 796 12.76 -1.76 41.04
CA GLN A 796 12.94 -3.20 41.12
C GLN A 796 11.83 -3.88 40.32
N ASN A 797 12.17 -4.88 39.51
CA ASN A 797 11.19 -5.67 38.76
C ASN A 797 10.24 -6.40 39.73
N TYR A 798 8.99 -6.57 39.35
CA TYR A 798 7.99 -7.26 40.17
C TYR A 798 7.10 -8.16 39.31
N PRO A 799 6.90 -9.44 39.70
CA PRO A 799 7.52 -10.13 40.83
C PRO A 799 9.04 -10.31 40.66
N ASN A 800 9.79 -10.48 41.75
CA ASN A 800 11.20 -10.88 41.75
C ASN A 800 11.52 -11.71 43.02
N PRO A 801 11.79 -13.02 42.93
CA PRO A 801 11.95 -13.80 41.69
C PRO A 801 10.67 -13.88 40.85
N PHE A 802 10.80 -14.11 39.54
CA PHE A 802 9.68 -14.19 38.59
C PHE A 802 9.63 -15.52 37.85
N ASN A 803 8.44 -15.91 37.36
CA ASN A 803 8.19 -17.11 36.57
C ASN A 803 6.94 -16.96 35.67
N PRO A 804 7.07 -17.00 34.32
CA PRO A 804 8.20 -16.49 33.56
C PRO A 804 8.06 -14.98 33.31
N ILE A 805 7.01 -14.31 33.80
CA ILE A 805 6.70 -12.91 33.49
C ILE A 805 7.02 -11.99 34.68
N THR A 806 7.64 -10.84 34.40
CA THR A 806 7.87 -9.75 35.37
C THR A 806 7.67 -8.40 34.71
N GLN A 807 7.36 -7.37 35.50
CA GLN A 807 7.31 -5.99 35.03
C GLN A 807 8.49 -5.18 35.55
N ILE A 808 9.06 -4.36 34.68
CA ILE A 808 10.14 -3.42 34.98
C ILE A 808 9.62 -2.01 34.78
N GLN A 809 9.71 -1.17 35.81
CA GLN A 809 9.31 0.24 35.74
C GLN A 809 10.55 1.14 35.79
N TYR A 810 10.58 2.18 34.96
CA TYR A 810 11.54 3.27 35.06
C TYR A 810 10.88 4.64 34.88
N GLU A 811 11.54 5.68 35.35
CA GLU A 811 11.02 7.04 35.48
C GLU A 811 11.98 8.01 34.82
N LEU A 812 11.45 8.90 33.98
CA LEU A 812 12.19 9.93 33.23
C LEU A 812 11.66 11.32 33.61
N PRO A 813 12.48 12.23 34.16
CA PRO A 813 12.06 13.59 34.51
C PRO A 813 12.01 14.54 33.32
N LYS A 814 12.73 14.20 32.25
CA LYS A 814 12.75 14.89 30.97
C LYS A 814 12.77 13.85 29.85
N ALA A 815 12.24 14.21 28.69
CA ALA A 815 12.33 13.35 27.52
C ALA A 815 13.80 13.20 27.07
N GLY A 816 14.15 12.06 26.51
CA GLY A 816 15.51 11.78 26.05
C GLY A 816 15.73 10.35 25.57
N VAL A 817 16.88 10.12 24.94
CA VAL A 817 17.27 8.78 24.47
C VAL A 817 17.66 7.91 25.66
N ILE A 818 17.10 6.70 25.69
CA ILE A 818 17.36 5.68 26.71
C ILE A 818 17.82 4.37 26.08
N SER A 819 18.43 3.53 26.89
CA SER A 819 18.73 2.13 26.59
C SER A 819 18.55 1.32 27.87
N LEU A 820 17.58 0.42 27.88
CA LEU A 820 17.32 -0.57 28.91
C LEU A 820 17.71 -1.95 28.40
N THR A 821 18.81 -2.49 28.90
CA THR A 821 19.39 -3.74 28.39
C THR A 821 19.50 -4.79 29.49
N LEU A 822 19.16 -6.03 29.15
CA LEU A 822 19.30 -7.21 30.01
C LEU A 822 20.66 -7.89 29.77
N TYR A 823 21.36 -8.24 30.84
CA TYR A 823 22.66 -8.88 30.86
C TYR A 823 22.63 -10.16 31.71
N ASN A 824 23.43 -11.15 31.33
CA ASN A 824 23.67 -12.34 32.15
C ASN A 824 24.76 -12.08 33.21
N MET A 825 25.08 -13.08 34.03
CA MET A 825 26.09 -12.97 35.10
C MET A 825 27.52 -12.70 34.59
N LEU A 826 27.79 -12.96 33.31
CA LEU A 826 29.10 -12.68 32.68
C LEU A 826 29.16 -11.26 32.10
N GLY A 827 28.08 -10.47 32.19
CA GLY A 827 27.99 -9.14 31.60
C GLY A 827 27.74 -9.14 30.09
N ILE A 828 27.39 -10.30 29.50
CA ILE A 828 27.01 -10.40 28.09
C ILE A 828 25.57 -9.93 27.95
N GLU A 829 25.33 -9.07 26.97
CA GLU A 829 23.99 -8.60 26.57
C GLU A 829 23.16 -9.78 26.10
N VAL A 830 22.00 -9.98 26.72
CA VAL A 830 21.06 -11.06 26.43
C VAL A 830 19.96 -10.55 25.48
N MET A 831 19.43 -9.36 25.77
CA MET A 831 18.45 -8.68 24.93
C MET A 831 18.33 -7.21 25.36
N ARG A 832 17.87 -6.36 24.44
CA ARG A 832 17.41 -5.01 24.77
C ARG A 832 15.94 -5.07 25.14
N LEU A 833 15.62 -4.58 26.33
CA LEU A 833 14.26 -4.56 26.85
C LEU A 833 13.50 -3.33 26.37
N ASP A 834 14.21 -2.22 26.21
CA ASP A 834 13.69 -0.97 25.66
C ASP A 834 14.84 -0.05 25.24
N HIS A 835 14.64 0.80 24.25
CA HIS A 835 15.66 1.72 23.75
C HIS A 835 15.05 2.86 22.92
N GLY A 836 15.86 3.85 22.57
CA GLY A 836 15.44 4.98 21.75
C GLY A 836 14.93 6.16 22.57
N PHE A 837 14.34 7.15 21.90
CA PHE A 837 13.79 8.32 22.56
C PHE A 837 12.52 7.97 23.36
N LYS A 838 12.42 8.47 24.60
CA LYS A 838 11.23 8.33 25.43
C LYS A 838 10.82 9.67 26.02
N SER A 839 9.51 9.89 26.13
CA SER A 839 8.93 11.06 26.78
C SER A 839 9.20 11.08 28.30
N ALA A 840 9.09 12.26 28.90
CA ALA A 840 9.13 12.38 30.36
C ALA A 840 7.93 11.65 30.97
N GLY A 841 8.13 10.87 32.03
CA GLY A 841 7.06 10.10 32.65
C GLY A 841 7.51 8.77 33.23
N ILE A 842 6.52 7.97 33.62
CA ILE A 842 6.70 6.63 34.18
C ILE A 842 6.44 5.61 33.08
N HIS A 843 7.43 4.76 32.81
CA HIS A 843 7.41 3.74 31.77
C HIS A 843 7.42 2.35 32.40
N ARG A 844 6.68 1.40 31.81
CA ARG A 844 6.59 0.01 32.28
C ARG A 844 6.78 -0.94 31.11
N ILE A 845 7.62 -1.95 31.31
CA ILE A 845 7.91 -2.99 30.31
C ILE A 845 7.64 -4.35 30.93
N SER A 846 6.97 -5.21 30.18
CA SER A 846 6.80 -6.62 30.53
C SER A 846 7.95 -7.44 29.95
N LEU A 847 8.58 -8.27 30.77
CA LEU A 847 9.60 -9.23 30.35
C LEU A 847 9.06 -10.65 30.50
N ASN A 848 9.01 -11.39 29.38
CA ASN A 848 8.74 -12.83 29.37
C ASN A 848 10.06 -13.61 29.25
N GLY A 849 10.42 -14.30 30.34
CA GLY A 849 11.62 -15.13 30.44
C GLY A 849 11.45 -16.59 30.02
N SER A 850 10.38 -16.97 29.32
CA SER A 850 10.12 -18.35 28.89
C SER A 850 11.30 -18.98 28.13
N HIS A 851 11.96 -18.18 27.28
CA HIS A 851 13.11 -18.58 26.48
C HIS A 851 14.47 -18.46 27.22
N LEU A 852 14.48 -17.90 28.43
CA LEU A 852 15.68 -17.72 29.24
C LEU A 852 15.90 -18.91 30.20
N SER A 853 17.14 -19.14 30.61
CA SER A 853 17.45 -20.17 31.62
C SER A 853 17.19 -19.64 33.04
N SER A 854 16.79 -20.51 33.98
CA SER A 854 16.70 -20.11 35.39
C SER A 854 18.04 -19.55 35.88
N GLY A 855 18.03 -18.40 36.55
CA GLY A 855 19.28 -17.75 36.92
C GLY A 855 19.13 -16.28 37.32
N ILE A 856 20.28 -15.66 37.59
CA ILE A 856 20.38 -14.25 37.93
C ILE A 856 20.69 -13.45 36.66
N TYR A 857 19.93 -12.37 36.46
CA TYR A 857 20.13 -11.41 35.39
C TYR A 857 20.26 -10.00 35.95
N PHE A 858 20.88 -9.11 35.18
CA PHE A 858 21.00 -7.70 35.49
C PHE A 858 20.35 -6.89 34.38
N TYR A 859 19.59 -5.86 34.72
CA TYR A 859 19.04 -4.93 33.75
C TYR A 859 19.54 -3.53 34.05
N GLN A 860 20.00 -2.83 33.01
CA GLN A 860 20.62 -1.51 33.13
C GLN A 860 19.88 -0.51 32.26
N LEU A 861 19.41 0.58 32.87
CA LEU A 861 18.93 1.77 32.19
C LEU A 861 20.10 2.75 32.02
N ARG A 862 20.30 3.22 30.79
CA ARG A 862 21.25 4.27 30.42
C ARG A 862 20.50 5.37 29.69
N THR A 863 20.80 6.62 30.04
CA THR A 863 20.32 7.83 29.36
C THR A 863 21.36 8.94 29.53
N GLU A 864 21.10 10.12 28.95
CA GLU A 864 22.02 11.26 29.01
C GLU A 864 22.35 11.63 30.47
N GLY A 865 23.58 11.36 30.89
CA GLY A 865 24.07 11.67 32.23
C GLY A 865 23.58 10.75 33.37
N TYR A 866 22.84 9.66 33.08
CA TYR A 866 22.32 8.75 34.11
C TYR A 866 22.43 7.28 33.70
N VAL A 867 22.98 6.45 34.60
CA VAL A 867 23.06 4.99 34.44
C VAL A 867 22.65 4.31 35.74
N ARG A 868 21.74 3.35 35.67
CA ARG A 868 21.32 2.55 36.83
C ARG A 868 21.12 1.10 36.47
N THR A 869 21.66 0.21 37.31
CA THR A 869 21.55 -1.24 37.13
C THR A 869 20.78 -1.86 38.29
N ARG A 870 19.96 -2.86 38.01
CA ARG A 870 19.20 -3.65 38.98
C ARG A 870 19.37 -5.14 38.69
N LYS A 871 19.14 -5.97 39.71
CA LYS A 871 19.27 -7.43 39.65
C LYS A 871 17.88 -8.06 39.65
N MET A 872 17.65 -9.05 38.79
CA MET A 872 16.46 -9.90 38.80
C MET A 872 16.82 -11.39 38.89
N SER A 873 15.86 -12.23 39.25
CA SER A 873 16.04 -13.67 39.38
C SER A 873 14.86 -14.40 38.74
N LEU A 874 15.15 -15.20 37.72
CA LEU A 874 14.17 -16.06 37.04
C LEU A 874 14.22 -17.46 37.68
N ILE A 875 13.07 -17.98 38.09
CA ILE A 875 12.91 -19.34 38.60
C ILE A 875 11.89 -20.02 37.69
N LYS A 876 12.29 -21.08 36.98
CA LYS A 876 11.37 -21.97 36.26
C LYS A 876 10.77 -23.01 37.19
#